data_AF-A0A956XA44-F1
#
_entry.id   AF-A0A956XA44-F1
#
_cell.length_a   1.000
_cell.length_b   1.000
_cell.length_c   1.000
_cell.angle_alpha   90.00
_cell.angle_beta   90.00
_cell.angle_gamma   90.00
#
_symmetry.space_group_name_H-M   'P 1'
#
loop_
_entity.id
_entity.type
_entity.pdbx_description
1 polymer ?
#
loop_
_entity_poly.entity_id
_entity_poly.type
_entity_poly.pdbx_seq_one_letter_code
_entity_poly.pdbx_strand_id
1 'polypeptide(L)'
;MKAFNKIGFHTASGGNPTGIGDYLRTLDAAGIPFVIKAADAMTGLFDAQELMRAGNNKVPHVLAFRRSVPSLGGPPPSGNPDVPDYNKEPALAAEEHWNWHKKNLPPELDKELVWIETINELRKEVEWADWIGNFAFHTGQLALAEGYKYAAFGYSSGTPDEGAWETDGMLRYLELCQQHPRQLSVALHEYSFKTADIWFLRGDHIGRFEKLFAACDKHHLRRPYVLITEWGWTHERVPPVSKAMQDIAAVAEYYAQFPEILGAAIWYLGPGFAGIANRAQRLIKPITEYSVTTTFEIADPTEQPPEEAPPMSPVGEEGRPNGRFIRDVTILDDTVLTTGEAFTKTWLVENNGNVAWTDGYQVVHVAGEAMTAVTAQPLPTAQPGAQVEISLDLTVPDTPGTHFSDWRLRDDKGELFGDVIYTRIIAQAPVSAPEGTCNSQFIADVTIPDDTVITPGEAFTKTWRLKNTGTRAWDGGFSIRYLGGVKMAAQDSYPLPPAAPGAEVDVSIDMTAPTAPGTHYEDWRLFDDKGEIFGEIVYVRIQVPWLPGSSVVAPVSQRDARWADKRLGQVGSNQTIGKWGCLLTCFAMVANAYGHQVTPAQLNDSMVRQGGFIDVNLTKWNALTDVYTDMIYGGKVASSPEVIRSIDASLLEGRPVAVQVDFTSDTPYTDNDQHWVLVVGKDGDDYRINDPWLLPAQEASLKERYGRAGRPLWEAILSAIFYRSTRGNPAPIDIPKPVDTPVVLQTGINVNPDAPHSNPYDSDDFKGLDWVRFVFKLDARTVVAERGDLRKAFAQYDPIIHAYNRLGVKSLIILNQETIWGKAPWAGGNDWAGYALDLAAAAKDIATHYRRYKDEVAYQIWNEGDKEHNPASVYLKPEQMALIVTAVATAVRSVAPEAPLIFNGMATGPEATAAYLKKVETAVGGKIPVDAIGIHPYTRWATKAPFDWGQHYGTLAQAFDVYRRELPGYTFWITEIGVADDSEIGPQFYGEIGEYMKDVYKHVQDRHTDLVKNLIWFGWSDWMRNAGVVKKDGARKEHVYPAFRAVRNREL
;
A
#
# COMPACT_ATOMS: atom_id res chain seq x y z
N MET A 1 -38.30 -33.79 26.32
CA MET A 1 -38.22 -32.45 26.96
C MET A 1 -38.79 -31.42 25.99
N LYS A 2 -39.32 -30.29 26.49
CA LYS A 2 -39.75 -29.18 25.62
C LYS A 2 -38.58 -28.26 25.29
N ALA A 3 -38.38 -27.98 24.01
CA ALA A 3 -37.44 -26.99 23.50
C ALA A 3 -38.19 -25.75 22.99
N PHE A 4 -37.58 -24.58 23.16
CA PHE A 4 -38.11 -23.30 22.70
C PHE A 4 -37.52 -22.90 21.35
N ASN A 5 -38.16 -21.92 20.68
CA ASN A 5 -37.56 -21.28 19.51
C ASN A 5 -36.22 -20.63 19.89
N LYS A 6 -35.19 -20.92 19.09
CA LYS A 6 -33.82 -20.42 19.28
C LYS A 6 -33.44 -19.29 18.35
N ILE A 7 -34.36 -18.83 17.48
CA ILE A 7 -34.10 -17.76 16.52
C ILE A 7 -34.47 -16.40 17.13
N GLY A 8 -33.49 -15.50 17.21
CA GLY A 8 -33.60 -14.14 17.71
C GLY A 8 -32.97 -13.12 16.76
N PHE A 9 -32.38 -12.04 17.30
CA PHE A 9 -32.01 -10.87 16.50
C PHE A 9 -30.58 -10.37 16.73
N HIS A 10 -29.97 -9.87 15.66
CA HIS A 10 -28.69 -9.16 15.68
C HIS A 10 -28.91 -7.64 15.57
N THR A 11 -28.51 -6.86 16.58
CA THR A 11 -28.59 -5.39 16.64
C THR A 11 -27.23 -4.71 16.50
N ALA A 12 -27.22 -3.42 16.13
CA ALA A 12 -26.01 -2.60 16.15
C ALA A 12 -26.31 -1.09 16.11
N SER A 13 -25.25 -0.30 16.27
CA SER A 13 -25.30 1.17 16.29
C SER A 13 -25.89 1.77 15.01
N GLY A 14 -26.86 2.68 15.13
CA GLY A 14 -27.42 3.43 14.00
C GLY A 14 -28.49 2.69 13.17
N GLY A 15 -28.91 1.51 13.62
CA GLY A 15 -29.87 0.66 12.94
C GLY A 15 -31.34 0.94 13.22
N ASN A 16 -32.20 -0.02 12.90
CA ASN A 16 -33.62 -0.03 13.26
C ASN A 16 -33.97 -1.16 14.24
N PRO A 17 -33.66 -1.01 15.54
CA PRO A 17 -34.00 -1.99 16.58
C PRO A 17 -35.44 -1.86 17.09
N THR A 18 -36.31 -1.11 16.39
CA THR A 18 -37.67 -0.82 16.86
C THR A 18 -38.45 -2.11 17.09
N GLY A 19 -38.89 -2.32 18.33
CA GLY A 19 -39.63 -3.51 18.76
C GLY A 19 -38.80 -4.55 19.52
N ILE A 20 -37.46 -4.44 19.54
CA ILE A 20 -36.60 -5.38 20.30
C ILE A 20 -36.95 -5.37 21.79
N GLY A 21 -37.17 -4.20 22.39
CA GLY A 21 -37.55 -4.12 23.81
C GLY A 21 -38.84 -4.88 24.14
N ASP A 22 -39.83 -4.88 23.24
CA ASP A 22 -41.07 -5.62 23.44
C ASP A 22 -40.86 -7.12 23.26
N TYR A 23 -40.04 -7.53 22.30
CA TYR A 23 -39.60 -8.92 22.14
C TYR A 23 -38.93 -9.45 23.42
N LEU A 24 -37.96 -8.72 23.98
CA LEU A 24 -37.24 -9.12 25.20
C LEU A 24 -38.18 -9.29 26.39
N ARG A 25 -38.98 -8.25 26.70
CA ARG A 25 -39.89 -8.27 27.86
C ARG A 25 -41.00 -9.31 27.73
N THR A 26 -41.53 -9.52 26.52
CA THR A 26 -42.62 -10.48 26.31
C THR A 26 -42.15 -11.91 26.52
N LEU A 27 -40.97 -12.26 26.01
CA LEU A 27 -40.42 -13.61 26.18
C LEU A 27 -39.96 -13.89 27.61
N ASP A 28 -39.26 -12.95 28.25
CA ASP A 28 -38.88 -13.08 29.67
C ASP A 28 -40.10 -13.26 30.58
N ALA A 29 -41.14 -12.43 30.42
CA ALA A 29 -42.39 -12.54 31.18
C ALA A 29 -43.12 -13.87 30.95
N ALA A 30 -42.94 -14.50 29.79
CA ALA A 30 -43.47 -15.82 29.46
C ALA A 30 -42.58 -16.98 29.94
N GLY A 31 -41.40 -16.70 30.52
CA GLY A 31 -40.42 -17.72 30.91
C GLY A 31 -39.70 -18.37 29.73
N ILE A 32 -39.66 -17.70 28.57
CA ILE A 32 -39.12 -18.22 27.31
C ILE A 32 -37.74 -17.59 27.04
N PRO A 33 -36.70 -18.39 26.78
CA PRO A 33 -35.39 -17.88 26.40
C PRO A 33 -35.46 -17.05 25.10
N PHE A 34 -34.79 -15.89 25.08
CA PHE A 34 -34.55 -15.12 23.87
C PHE A 34 -33.07 -15.17 23.50
N VAL A 35 -32.80 -14.87 22.23
CA VAL A 35 -31.45 -14.72 21.69
C VAL A 35 -31.27 -13.28 21.20
N ILE A 36 -30.17 -12.65 21.60
CA ILE A 36 -29.77 -11.33 21.09
C ILE A 36 -28.24 -11.25 20.92
N LYS A 37 -27.81 -10.85 19.72
CA LYS A 37 -26.42 -10.46 19.45
C LYS A 37 -26.37 -8.96 19.22
N ALA A 38 -25.36 -8.29 19.74
CA ALA A 38 -25.10 -6.89 19.42
C ALA A 38 -23.67 -6.68 18.91
N ALA A 39 -23.53 -5.86 17.88
CA ALA A 39 -22.24 -5.39 17.38
C ALA A 39 -22.06 -3.89 17.69
N ASP A 40 -20.91 -3.55 18.27
CA ASP A 40 -20.40 -2.20 18.53
C ASP A 40 -21.16 -1.29 19.48
N ALA A 41 -22.45 -1.53 19.69
CA ALA A 41 -23.29 -0.82 20.63
C ALA A 41 -24.13 -1.80 21.42
N MET A 42 -24.39 -1.48 22.70
CA MET A 42 -25.20 -2.29 23.61
C MET A 42 -26.72 -2.23 23.31
N THR A 43 -27.10 -1.91 22.07
CA THR A 43 -28.50 -1.73 21.66
C THR A 43 -29.29 -3.02 21.86
N GLY A 44 -30.25 -3.02 22.78
CA GLY A 44 -31.02 -4.21 23.18
C GLY A 44 -30.28 -5.14 24.14
N LEU A 45 -28.94 -5.22 24.05
CA LEU A 45 -28.12 -6.06 24.92
C LEU A 45 -28.12 -5.55 26.38
N PHE A 46 -28.11 -4.23 26.58
CA PHE A 46 -28.19 -3.63 27.92
C PHE A 46 -29.51 -3.99 28.62
N ASP A 47 -30.64 -3.81 27.94
CA ASP A 47 -31.96 -4.16 28.52
C ASP A 47 -32.06 -5.68 28.81
N ALA A 48 -31.47 -6.51 27.95
CA ALA A 48 -31.46 -7.95 28.11
C ALA A 48 -30.69 -8.42 29.37
N GLN A 49 -29.50 -7.87 29.63
CA GLN A 49 -28.75 -8.22 30.84
C GLN A 49 -29.44 -7.73 32.11
N GLU A 50 -30.12 -6.58 32.06
CA GLU A 50 -30.89 -6.09 33.21
C GLU A 50 -32.10 -6.97 33.52
N LEU A 51 -32.79 -7.51 32.49
CA LEU A 51 -33.84 -8.51 32.68
C LEU A 51 -33.28 -9.79 33.34
N MET A 52 -32.14 -10.30 32.85
CA MET A 52 -31.50 -11.47 33.46
C MET A 52 -31.11 -11.22 34.92
N ARG A 53 -30.57 -10.05 35.26
CA ARG A 53 -30.25 -9.67 36.64
C ARG A 53 -31.49 -9.60 37.52
N ALA A 54 -32.54 -8.90 37.07
CA ALA A 54 -33.81 -8.80 37.81
C ALA A 54 -34.49 -10.17 38.01
N GLY A 55 -34.40 -11.05 37.02
CA GLY A 55 -34.90 -12.42 37.09
C GLY A 55 -34.00 -13.37 37.88
N ASN A 56 -32.84 -12.93 38.37
CA ASN A 56 -31.78 -13.77 38.95
C ASN A 56 -31.40 -14.94 38.03
N ASN A 57 -31.32 -14.66 36.74
CA ASN A 57 -31.00 -15.58 35.64
C ASN A 57 -31.85 -16.86 35.62
N LYS A 58 -33.13 -16.76 36.03
CA LYS A 58 -34.08 -17.89 36.03
C LYS A 58 -34.42 -18.39 34.63
N VAL A 59 -34.47 -17.48 33.66
CA VAL A 59 -34.69 -17.81 32.25
C VAL A 59 -33.33 -17.76 31.53
N PRO A 60 -32.86 -18.85 30.89
CA PRO A 60 -31.52 -18.94 30.34
C PRO A 60 -31.41 -18.22 28.99
N HIS A 61 -31.50 -16.89 29.00
CA HIS A 61 -31.33 -16.06 27.80
C HIS A 61 -29.90 -16.13 27.24
N VAL A 62 -29.76 -15.92 25.92
CA VAL A 62 -28.47 -15.97 25.22
C VAL A 62 -28.13 -14.60 24.68
N LEU A 63 -27.04 -14.04 25.20
CA LEU A 63 -26.54 -12.70 24.90
C LEU A 63 -25.14 -12.81 24.32
N ALA A 64 -24.91 -12.22 23.15
CA ALA A 64 -23.59 -12.18 22.53
C ALA A 64 -23.20 -10.74 22.15
N PHE A 65 -21.94 -10.39 22.33
CA PHE A 65 -21.39 -9.08 21.95
C PHE A 65 -20.14 -9.24 21.09
N ARG A 66 -20.07 -8.46 20.02
CA ARG A 66 -18.90 -8.33 19.15
C ARG A 66 -18.48 -6.87 19.05
N ARG A 67 -17.17 -6.62 19.13
CA ARG A 67 -16.56 -5.31 18.90
C ARG A 67 -15.87 -5.32 17.53
N SER A 68 -16.47 -4.66 16.54
CA SER A 68 -15.97 -4.57 15.16
C SER A 68 -15.39 -3.20 14.78
N VAL A 69 -15.61 -2.17 15.61
CA VAL A 69 -15.02 -0.82 15.41
C VAL A 69 -14.14 -0.40 16.59
N PRO A 70 -13.02 0.32 16.38
CA PRO A 70 -12.21 0.83 17.48
C PRO A 70 -12.97 1.87 18.31
N SER A 71 -13.01 1.71 19.63
CA SER A 71 -13.62 2.69 20.54
C SER A 71 -12.60 3.19 21.57
N LEU A 72 -12.17 4.45 21.46
CA LEU A 72 -11.41 5.16 22.51
C LEU A 72 -9.98 4.62 22.82
N GLY A 73 -9.56 3.47 22.26
CA GLY A 73 -8.38 2.73 22.73
C GLY A 73 -7.14 2.68 21.82
N GLY A 74 -7.19 3.17 20.58
CA GLY A 74 -6.16 2.98 19.55
C GLY A 74 -6.48 1.82 18.57
N PRO A 75 -5.73 1.66 17.46
CA PRO A 75 -6.01 0.63 16.46
C PRO A 75 -5.80 -0.80 17.02
N PRO A 76 -6.57 -1.79 16.56
CA PRO A 76 -6.36 -3.21 16.91
C PRO A 76 -5.02 -3.71 16.36
N PRO A 77 -4.43 -4.76 16.95
CA PRO A 77 -3.10 -5.25 16.56
C PRO A 77 -2.95 -5.61 15.07
N SER A 78 -3.97 -6.24 14.49
CA SER A 78 -4.01 -6.65 13.08
C SER A 78 -4.45 -5.54 12.11
N GLY A 79 -4.80 -4.36 12.62
CA GLY A 79 -5.49 -3.31 11.85
C GLY A 79 -6.98 -3.58 11.60
N ASN A 80 -7.51 -4.76 11.93
CA ASN A 80 -8.93 -5.10 11.82
C ASN A 80 -9.41 -5.83 13.10
N PRO A 81 -10.38 -5.29 13.87
CA PRO A 81 -10.85 -5.91 15.11
C PRO A 81 -11.36 -7.35 14.95
N ASP A 82 -11.89 -7.67 13.77
CA ASP A 82 -12.55 -8.95 13.52
C ASP A 82 -11.58 -10.10 13.21
N VAL A 83 -10.30 -9.82 12.99
CA VAL A 83 -9.32 -10.88 12.67
C VAL A 83 -8.05 -10.70 13.49
N PRO A 84 -7.41 -11.81 13.89
CA PRO A 84 -6.14 -11.74 14.59
C PRO A 84 -5.00 -11.33 13.64
N ASP A 85 -3.85 -10.93 14.19
CA ASP A 85 -2.67 -10.65 13.37
C ASP A 85 -2.01 -11.96 12.95
N TYR A 86 -2.36 -12.43 11.76
CA TYR A 86 -1.85 -13.67 11.17
C TYR A 86 -0.34 -13.67 10.90
N ASN A 87 0.35 -12.52 11.02
CA ASN A 87 1.81 -12.45 10.87
C ASN A 87 2.55 -12.74 12.18
N LYS A 88 1.82 -13.02 13.26
CA LYS A 88 2.37 -13.33 14.58
C LYS A 88 2.12 -14.80 14.94
N GLU A 89 2.84 -15.26 15.94
CA GLU A 89 2.55 -16.55 16.58
C GLU A 89 1.15 -16.53 17.24
N PRO A 90 0.38 -17.63 17.19
CA PRO A 90 -1.00 -17.65 17.69
C PRO A 90 -1.17 -17.16 19.13
N ALA A 91 -0.22 -17.49 20.01
CA ALA A 91 -0.24 -17.08 21.42
C ALA A 91 -0.06 -15.57 21.61
N LEU A 92 0.91 -14.98 20.91
CA LEU A 92 1.17 -13.54 20.97
C LEU A 92 0.03 -12.75 20.32
N ALA A 93 -0.45 -13.24 19.17
CA ALA A 93 -1.63 -12.68 18.53
C ALA A 93 -2.84 -12.72 19.47
N ALA A 94 -3.09 -13.84 20.17
CA ALA A 94 -4.18 -14.00 21.12
C ALA A 94 -4.09 -13.00 22.28
N GLU A 95 -2.90 -12.85 22.87
CA GLU A 95 -2.67 -11.92 23.99
C GLU A 95 -2.95 -10.46 23.59
N GLU A 96 -2.36 -10.00 22.49
CA GLU A 96 -2.55 -8.63 22.03
C GLU A 96 -4.00 -8.37 21.61
N HIS A 97 -4.61 -9.32 20.89
CA HIS A 97 -5.98 -9.21 20.39
C HIS A 97 -7.00 -9.21 21.52
N TRP A 98 -6.82 -10.09 22.52
CA TRP A 98 -7.65 -10.13 23.72
C TRP A 98 -7.52 -8.86 24.56
N ASN A 99 -6.30 -8.38 24.79
CA ASN A 99 -6.06 -7.16 25.55
C ASN A 99 -6.69 -5.94 24.88
N TRP A 100 -6.62 -5.86 23.55
CA TRP A 100 -7.31 -4.82 22.81
C TRP A 100 -8.83 -4.94 22.98
N HIS A 101 -9.40 -6.14 22.78
CA HIS A 101 -10.84 -6.34 22.92
C HIS A 101 -11.34 -5.93 24.30
N LYS A 102 -10.73 -6.45 25.37
CA LYS A 102 -11.05 -6.11 26.75
C LYS A 102 -11.05 -4.60 27.01
N LYS A 103 -10.06 -3.87 26.48
CA LYS A 103 -9.97 -2.40 26.62
C LYS A 103 -11.12 -1.66 25.90
N ASN A 104 -11.66 -2.26 24.86
CA ASN A 104 -12.69 -1.68 23.99
C ASN A 104 -14.09 -2.30 24.21
N LEU A 105 -14.26 -3.19 25.20
CA LEU A 105 -15.58 -3.68 25.59
C LEU A 105 -16.38 -2.54 26.29
N PRO A 106 -17.70 -2.46 26.07
CA PRO A 106 -18.55 -1.54 26.82
C PRO A 106 -18.39 -1.76 28.33
N PRO A 107 -18.16 -0.72 29.14
CA PRO A 107 -17.94 -0.88 30.58
C PRO A 107 -19.18 -1.41 31.31
N GLU A 108 -20.38 -1.25 30.72
CA GLU A 108 -21.64 -1.77 31.26
C GLU A 108 -21.85 -3.26 31.01
N LEU A 109 -21.00 -3.90 30.19
CA LEU A 109 -21.14 -5.30 29.81
C LEU A 109 -20.92 -6.22 31.01
N ASP A 110 -21.86 -7.16 31.20
CA ASP A 110 -21.74 -8.20 32.22
C ASP A 110 -21.01 -9.43 31.68
N LYS A 111 -19.75 -9.62 32.10
CA LYS A 111 -18.88 -10.69 31.62
C LYS A 111 -19.36 -12.11 31.99
N GLU A 112 -20.24 -12.25 32.98
CA GLU A 112 -20.80 -13.55 33.39
C GLU A 112 -22.04 -13.92 32.55
N LEU A 113 -22.72 -12.93 31.96
CA LEU A 113 -23.97 -13.13 31.22
C LEU A 113 -23.76 -13.11 29.71
N VAL A 114 -22.82 -12.31 29.22
CA VAL A 114 -22.63 -12.02 27.79
C VAL A 114 -21.44 -12.79 27.22
N TRP A 115 -21.67 -13.55 26.14
CA TRP A 115 -20.63 -14.18 25.34
C TRP A 115 -19.88 -13.14 24.51
N ILE A 116 -18.56 -13.11 24.61
CA ILE A 116 -17.70 -12.22 23.82
C ILE A 116 -17.22 -12.95 22.58
N GLU A 117 -17.47 -12.37 21.41
CA GLU A 117 -16.93 -12.79 20.12
C GLU A 117 -15.84 -11.79 19.71
N THR A 118 -14.60 -12.26 19.56
CA THR A 118 -13.44 -11.40 19.23
C THR A 118 -12.92 -11.60 17.81
N ILE A 119 -13.43 -12.61 17.10
CA ILE A 119 -12.99 -12.96 15.75
C ILE A 119 -14.21 -13.32 14.90
N ASN A 120 -14.17 -12.95 13.61
CA ASN A 120 -15.30 -12.96 12.70
C ASN A 120 -14.83 -12.99 11.24
N GLU A 121 -15.43 -13.85 10.41
CA GLU A 121 -15.11 -14.01 8.97
C GLU A 121 -13.62 -14.28 8.68
N LEU A 122 -13.08 -15.27 9.40
CA LEU A 122 -11.66 -15.66 9.33
C LEU A 122 -11.26 -16.31 7.99
N ARG A 123 -9.94 -16.40 7.75
CA ARG A 123 -9.34 -17.23 6.69
C ARG A 123 -9.89 -18.66 6.76
N LYS A 124 -10.18 -19.26 5.61
CA LYS A 124 -11.04 -20.46 5.52
C LYS A 124 -10.28 -21.73 5.17
N GLU A 125 -9.08 -21.59 4.63
CA GLU A 125 -8.25 -22.68 4.14
C GLU A 125 -7.80 -23.55 5.33
N VAL A 126 -7.78 -24.87 5.13
CA VAL A 126 -7.46 -25.87 6.19
C VAL A 126 -6.11 -25.58 6.86
N GLU A 127 -5.13 -25.08 6.11
CA GLU A 127 -3.81 -24.67 6.61
C GLU A 127 -3.87 -23.59 7.70
N TRP A 128 -4.84 -22.68 7.66
CA TRP A 128 -5.03 -21.64 8.68
C TRP A 128 -5.84 -22.13 9.88
N ALA A 129 -6.59 -23.23 9.73
CA ALA A 129 -7.44 -23.75 10.80
C ALA A 129 -6.63 -24.17 12.02
N ASP A 130 -5.44 -24.75 11.84
CA ASP A 130 -4.56 -25.11 12.96
C ASP A 130 -4.07 -23.88 13.74
N TRP A 131 -3.57 -22.88 13.02
CA TRP A 131 -3.13 -21.61 13.61
C TRP A 131 -4.28 -20.91 14.36
N ILE A 132 -5.47 -20.87 13.74
CA ILE A 132 -6.68 -20.24 14.29
C ILE A 132 -7.17 -20.99 15.53
N GLY A 133 -7.12 -22.32 15.53
CA GLY A 133 -7.46 -23.16 16.67
C GLY A 133 -6.54 -22.90 17.86
N ASN A 134 -5.22 -22.81 17.62
CA ASN A 134 -4.24 -22.44 18.65
C ASN A 134 -4.46 -21.00 19.18
N PHE A 135 -4.78 -20.04 18.30
CA PHE A 135 -5.15 -18.68 18.69
C PHE A 135 -6.38 -18.67 19.62
N ALA A 136 -7.43 -19.41 19.26
CA ALA A 136 -8.65 -19.49 20.05
C ALA A 136 -8.43 -20.22 21.39
N PHE A 137 -7.58 -21.24 21.41
CA PHE A 137 -7.13 -21.89 22.64
C PHE A 137 -6.51 -20.88 23.61
N HIS A 138 -5.53 -20.09 23.15
CA HIS A 138 -4.89 -19.08 23.99
C HIS A 138 -5.83 -17.95 24.40
N THR A 139 -6.68 -17.46 23.48
CA THR A 139 -7.70 -16.45 23.82
C THR A 139 -8.69 -16.98 24.85
N GLY A 140 -9.11 -18.24 24.72
CA GLY A 140 -9.98 -18.91 25.68
C GLY A 140 -9.36 -19.02 27.07
N GLN A 141 -8.06 -19.35 27.17
CA GLN A 141 -7.35 -19.36 28.45
C GLN A 141 -7.33 -17.98 29.12
N LEU A 142 -7.08 -16.92 28.35
CA LEU A 142 -7.10 -15.54 28.85
C LEU A 142 -8.50 -15.12 29.31
N ALA A 143 -9.53 -15.43 28.53
CA ALA A 143 -10.92 -15.15 28.89
C ALA A 143 -11.33 -15.87 30.18
N LEU A 144 -10.95 -17.14 30.34
CA LEU A 144 -11.19 -17.92 31.57
C LEU A 144 -10.51 -17.29 32.78
N ALA A 145 -9.23 -16.93 32.65
CA ALA A 145 -8.45 -16.30 33.73
C ALA A 145 -9.10 -14.99 34.23
N GLU A 146 -9.80 -14.29 33.35
CA GLU A 146 -10.43 -13.00 33.63
C GLU A 146 -11.94 -13.10 33.91
N GLY A 147 -12.50 -14.31 33.83
CA GLY A 147 -13.90 -14.60 34.14
C GLY A 147 -14.90 -14.14 33.07
N TYR A 148 -14.48 -14.08 31.80
CA TYR A 148 -15.35 -13.82 30.67
C TYR A 148 -15.93 -15.10 30.08
N LYS A 149 -17.11 -14.98 29.46
CA LYS A 149 -17.60 -15.94 28.49
C LYS A 149 -17.04 -15.60 27.09
N TYR A 150 -16.52 -16.59 26.38
CA TYR A 150 -15.88 -16.42 25.07
C TYR A 150 -16.43 -17.40 24.03
N ALA A 151 -16.64 -16.91 22.81
CA ALA A 151 -17.08 -17.70 21.68
C ALA A 151 -16.21 -17.42 20.44
N ALA A 152 -15.51 -18.43 19.92
CA ALA A 152 -14.77 -18.40 18.65
C ALA A 152 -15.54 -19.25 17.62
N PHE A 153 -15.72 -18.92 16.35
CA PHE A 153 -14.78 -18.26 15.46
C PHE A 153 -15.43 -17.22 14.55
N GLY A 154 -16.77 -17.18 14.51
CA GLY A 154 -17.52 -16.32 13.60
C GLY A 154 -17.29 -16.67 12.13
N TYR A 155 -17.01 -17.94 11.81
CA TYR A 155 -16.79 -18.37 10.42
C TYR A 155 -18.02 -18.12 9.55
N SER A 156 -17.82 -17.61 8.34
CA SER A 156 -18.89 -17.40 7.35
C SER A 156 -19.47 -18.73 6.82
N SER A 157 -20.64 -18.68 6.17
CA SER A 157 -21.27 -19.87 5.60
C SER A 157 -20.41 -20.49 4.50
N GLY A 158 -20.30 -21.82 4.51
CA GLY A 158 -19.40 -22.56 3.61
C GLY A 158 -17.93 -22.57 4.04
N THR A 159 -17.57 -22.00 5.19
CA THR A 159 -16.21 -22.11 5.77
C THR A 159 -16.27 -22.80 7.14
N PRO A 160 -15.15 -23.07 7.84
CA PRO A 160 -13.85 -23.34 7.23
C PRO A 160 -13.96 -24.53 6.26
N ASP A 161 -12.94 -24.73 5.44
CA ASP A 161 -12.90 -25.82 4.46
C ASP A 161 -12.93 -27.20 5.15
N GLU A 162 -13.31 -28.24 4.40
CA GLU A 162 -13.43 -29.60 4.92
C GLU A 162 -12.13 -30.08 5.60
N GLY A 163 -12.27 -30.74 6.76
CA GLY A 163 -11.13 -31.19 7.57
C GLY A 163 -10.59 -30.18 8.57
N ALA A 164 -10.96 -28.89 8.47
CA ALA A 164 -10.48 -27.85 9.38
C ALA A 164 -10.79 -28.12 10.87
N TRP A 165 -11.93 -28.72 11.20
CA TRP A 165 -12.28 -29.03 12.60
C TRP A 165 -11.42 -30.13 13.24
N GLU A 166 -10.65 -30.86 12.43
CA GLU A 166 -9.84 -32.00 12.87
C GLU A 166 -8.34 -31.67 12.99
N THR A 167 -7.95 -30.41 12.78
CA THR A 167 -6.55 -29.98 13.04
C THR A 167 -6.26 -29.95 14.55
N ASP A 168 -5.00 -30.15 14.94
CA ASP A 168 -4.60 -30.25 16.34
C ASP A 168 -4.98 -29.00 17.15
N GLY A 169 -4.75 -27.81 16.60
CA GLY A 169 -5.13 -26.54 17.22
C GLY A 169 -6.64 -26.42 17.44
N MET A 170 -7.46 -26.90 16.48
CA MET A 170 -8.92 -26.87 16.61
C MET A 170 -9.40 -27.86 17.67
N LEU A 171 -8.91 -29.11 17.61
CA LEU A 171 -9.21 -30.13 18.62
C LEU A 171 -8.82 -29.66 20.02
N ARG A 172 -7.68 -28.97 20.16
CA ARG A 172 -7.22 -28.40 21.42
C ARG A 172 -8.16 -27.32 21.99
N TYR A 173 -8.69 -26.44 21.15
CA TYR A 173 -9.71 -25.48 21.60
C TYR A 173 -11.03 -26.16 21.95
N LEU A 174 -11.44 -27.17 21.20
CA LEU A 174 -12.67 -27.94 21.47
C LEU A 174 -12.58 -28.73 22.78
N GLU A 175 -11.42 -29.30 23.09
CA GLU A 175 -11.15 -29.93 24.38
C GLU A 175 -11.26 -28.92 25.53
N LEU A 176 -10.71 -27.71 25.35
CA LEU A 176 -10.85 -26.63 26.33
C LEU A 176 -12.32 -26.22 26.53
N CYS A 177 -13.12 -26.20 25.45
CA CYS A 177 -14.56 -25.95 25.53
C CYS A 177 -15.30 -27.05 26.31
N GLN A 178 -14.93 -28.32 26.12
CA GLN A 178 -15.46 -29.44 26.92
C GLN A 178 -15.16 -29.27 28.42
N GLN A 179 -13.96 -28.79 28.76
CA GLN A 179 -13.55 -28.56 30.15
C GLN A 179 -14.29 -27.37 30.79
N HIS A 180 -14.64 -26.36 30.00
CA HIS A 180 -15.29 -25.13 30.47
C HIS A 180 -16.58 -24.77 29.71
N PRO A 181 -17.59 -25.67 29.65
CA PRO A 181 -18.72 -25.52 28.74
C PRO A 181 -19.68 -24.38 29.11
N ARG A 182 -19.53 -23.77 30.29
CA ARG A 182 -20.32 -22.61 30.69
C ARG A 182 -19.67 -21.28 30.30
N GLN A 183 -18.40 -21.29 29.91
CA GLN A 183 -17.61 -20.09 29.63
C GLN A 183 -16.98 -20.09 28.24
N LEU A 184 -16.77 -21.24 27.61
CA LEU A 184 -16.20 -21.34 26.26
C LEU A 184 -17.18 -22.05 25.32
N SER A 185 -17.25 -21.59 24.07
CA SER A 185 -18.21 -22.07 23.07
C SER A 185 -17.74 -21.78 21.65
N VAL A 186 -18.45 -22.32 20.66
CA VAL A 186 -18.19 -22.05 19.25
C VAL A 186 -19.19 -21.03 18.67
N ALA A 187 -18.74 -20.08 17.87
CA ALA A 187 -19.55 -19.13 17.10
C ALA A 187 -19.48 -19.43 15.59
N LEU A 188 -20.63 -19.46 14.90
CA LEU A 188 -20.78 -19.72 13.45
C LEU A 188 -21.76 -18.75 12.79
N HIS A 189 -21.61 -18.52 11.48
CA HIS A 189 -22.61 -17.85 10.65
C HIS A 189 -23.30 -18.83 9.68
N GLU A 190 -24.63 -18.73 9.58
CA GLU A 190 -25.46 -19.58 8.72
C GLU A 190 -26.43 -18.74 7.85
N TYR A 191 -26.07 -18.58 6.57
CA TYR A 191 -26.80 -17.87 5.55
C TYR A 191 -27.12 -18.80 4.38
N SER A 192 -28.39 -18.85 3.96
CA SER A 192 -28.75 -19.69 2.80
C SER A 192 -28.29 -19.13 1.46
N PHE A 193 -27.89 -17.86 1.38
CA PHE A 193 -27.68 -17.06 0.17
C PHE A 193 -28.86 -17.04 -0.82
N LYS A 194 -30.04 -17.54 -0.44
CA LYS A 194 -31.25 -17.52 -1.27
C LYS A 194 -32.49 -17.17 -0.44
N THR A 195 -33.16 -16.10 -0.83
CA THR A 195 -34.45 -15.69 -0.22
C THR A 195 -35.61 -16.62 -0.56
N ALA A 196 -35.49 -17.43 -1.61
CA ALA A 196 -36.52 -18.38 -2.03
C ALA A 196 -36.39 -19.75 -1.35
N ASP A 197 -35.20 -20.10 -0.87
CA ASP A 197 -34.87 -21.43 -0.37
C ASP A 197 -33.90 -21.33 0.82
N ILE A 198 -34.41 -21.54 2.03
CA ILE A 198 -33.60 -21.52 3.25
C ILE A 198 -32.66 -22.72 3.35
N TRP A 199 -32.96 -23.83 2.68
CA TRP A 199 -32.17 -25.06 2.74
C TRP A 199 -31.14 -25.18 1.62
N PHE A 200 -30.91 -24.10 0.85
CA PHE A 200 -29.89 -24.08 -0.17
C PHE A 200 -28.51 -24.39 0.44
N LEU A 201 -27.89 -25.47 -0.05
CA LEU A 201 -26.62 -26.02 0.48
C LEU A 201 -26.70 -26.38 1.98
N ARG A 202 -27.81 -26.98 2.42
CA ARG A 202 -27.95 -27.56 3.76
C ARG A 202 -26.76 -28.47 4.11
N GLY A 203 -26.24 -28.32 5.32
CA GLY A 203 -25.03 -29.00 5.83
C GLY A 203 -23.74 -28.19 5.61
N ASP A 204 -23.71 -27.33 4.59
CA ASP A 204 -22.58 -26.42 4.33
C ASP A 204 -22.91 -24.97 4.73
N HIS A 205 -24.18 -24.58 4.59
CA HIS A 205 -24.67 -23.23 4.89
C HIS A 205 -25.54 -23.23 6.15
N ILE A 206 -26.77 -23.75 6.06
CA ILE A 206 -27.65 -23.99 7.21
C ILE A 206 -27.41 -25.41 7.73
N GLY A 207 -27.16 -25.56 9.03
CA GLY A 207 -26.90 -26.86 9.67
C GLY A 207 -25.42 -27.28 9.67
N ARG A 208 -24.49 -26.35 9.46
CA ARG A 208 -23.06 -26.66 9.33
C ARG A 208 -22.37 -27.02 10.65
N PHE A 209 -23.00 -26.71 11.78
CA PHE A 209 -22.58 -27.23 13.08
C PHE A 209 -22.54 -28.77 13.11
N GLU A 210 -23.27 -29.47 12.24
CA GLU A 210 -23.22 -30.93 12.17
C GLU A 210 -21.83 -31.44 11.78
N LYS A 211 -21.07 -30.70 10.94
CA LYS A 211 -19.69 -31.06 10.60
C LYS A 211 -18.75 -30.92 11.80
N LEU A 212 -18.93 -29.88 12.60
CA LEU A 212 -18.23 -29.70 13.88
C LEU A 212 -18.55 -30.86 14.83
N PHE A 213 -19.83 -31.21 14.96
CA PHE A 213 -20.24 -32.31 15.84
C PHE A 213 -19.71 -33.66 15.37
N ALA A 214 -19.70 -33.91 14.06
CA ALA A 214 -19.10 -35.12 13.50
C ALA A 214 -17.59 -35.21 13.83
N ALA A 215 -16.86 -34.09 13.78
CA ALA A 215 -15.46 -34.04 14.20
C ALA A 215 -15.31 -34.33 15.71
N CYS A 216 -16.14 -33.71 16.57
CA CYS A 216 -16.13 -34.01 18.00
C CYS A 216 -16.42 -35.49 18.28
N ASP A 217 -17.46 -36.05 17.66
CA ASP A 217 -17.85 -37.45 17.84
C ASP A 217 -16.73 -38.40 17.40
N LYS A 218 -16.07 -38.10 16.27
CA LYS A 218 -14.94 -38.86 15.74
C LYS A 218 -13.74 -38.87 16.68
N HIS A 219 -13.48 -37.75 17.35
CA HIS A 219 -12.35 -37.58 18.28
C HIS A 219 -12.74 -37.83 19.74
N HIS A 220 -13.93 -38.39 20.00
CA HIS A 220 -14.44 -38.68 21.34
C HIS A 220 -14.48 -37.45 22.27
N LEU A 221 -14.71 -36.27 21.70
CA LEU A 221 -14.92 -35.03 22.42
C LEU A 221 -16.41 -34.80 22.64
N ARG A 222 -16.76 -34.31 23.84
CA ARG A 222 -18.10 -33.79 24.10
C ARG A 222 -18.33 -32.58 23.19
N ARG A 223 -19.43 -32.62 22.43
CA ARG A 223 -19.86 -31.53 21.55
C ARG A 223 -19.93 -30.19 22.33
N PRO A 224 -19.30 -29.12 21.83
CA PRO A 224 -19.36 -27.81 22.49
C PRO A 224 -20.74 -27.18 22.30
N TYR A 225 -21.06 -26.20 23.13
CA TYR A 225 -22.17 -25.29 22.80
C TYR A 225 -21.82 -24.43 21.58
N VAL A 226 -22.83 -24.14 20.77
CA VAL A 226 -22.69 -23.34 19.55
C VAL A 226 -23.65 -22.16 19.58
N LEU A 227 -23.13 -20.97 19.27
CA LEU A 227 -23.88 -19.77 18.96
C LEU A 227 -23.85 -19.52 17.46
N ILE A 228 -25.01 -19.50 16.82
CA ILE A 228 -25.12 -19.03 15.44
C ILE A 228 -25.27 -17.51 15.51
N THR A 229 -24.13 -16.84 15.54
CA THR A 229 -24.06 -15.41 15.83
C THR A 229 -24.60 -14.58 14.66
N GLU A 230 -24.66 -15.13 13.45
CA GLU A 230 -25.36 -14.50 12.32
C GLU A 230 -26.14 -15.54 11.50
N TRP A 231 -27.42 -15.25 11.25
CA TRP A 231 -28.33 -16.18 10.59
C TRP A 231 -29.22 -15.45 9.57
N GLY A 232 -29.50 -16.06 8.42
CA GLY A 232 -30.52 -15.53 7.51
C GLY A 232 -30.47 -16.04 6.08
N TRP A 233 -30.85 -15.17 5.14
CA TRP A 233 -30.98 -15.51 3.72
C TRP A 233 -29.83 -14.92 2.90
N THR A 234 -29.80 -13.61 2.67
CA THR A 234 -28.75 -12.95 1.88
C THR A 234 -28.28 -11.69 2.59
N HIS A 235 -27.06 -11.20 2.26
CA HIS A 235 -26.47 -10.00 2.85
C HIS A 235 -27.36 -8.76 2.80
N GLU A 236 -28.21 -8.63 1.78
CA GLU A 236 -29.02 -7.43 1.57
C GLU A 236 -30.53 -7.68 1.56
N ARG A 237 -31.00 -8.93 1.55
CA ARG A 237 -32.43 -9.21 1.38
C ARG A 237 -32.97 -10.21 2.39
N VAL A 238 -34.16 -9.87 2.86
CA VAL A 238 -35.06 -10.72 3.66
C VAL A 238 -36.28 -10.98 2.78
N PRO A 239 -36.77 -12.23 2.67
CA PRO A 239 -37.98 -12.53 1.92
C PRO A 239 -39.21 -11.80 2.51
N PRO A 240 -40.35 -11.78 1.80
CA PRO A 240 -41.62 -11.32 2.37
C PRO A 240 -41.92 -12.03 3.70
N VAL A 241 -42.50 -11.32 4.67
CA VAL A 241 -42.73 -11.81 6.05
C VAL A 241 -43.37 -13.19 6.09
N SER A 242 -44.33 -13.47 5.21
CA SER A 242 -45.00 -14.78 5.12
C SER A 242 -44.04 -15.92 4.80
N LYS A 243 -43.16 -15.73 3.80
CA LYS A 243 -42.13 -16.72 3.44
C LYS A 243 -41.04 -16.79 4.50
N ALA A 244 -40.61 -15.66 5.04
CA ALA A 244 -39.63 -15.61 6.12
C ALA A 244 -40.09 -16.44 7.35
N MET A 245 -41.35 -16.30 7.76
CA MET A 245 -41.89 -17.06 8.89
C MET A 245 -42.02 -18.57 8.62
N GLN A 246 -42.27 -18.99 7.37
CA GLN A 246 -42.23 -20.41 7.01
C GLN A 246 -40.82 -20.98 7.16
N ASP A 247 -39.81 -20.25 6.67
CA ASP A 247 -38.41 -20.65 6.77
C ASP A 247 -37.94 -20.70 8.23
N ILE A 248 -38.28 -19.67 9.02
CA ILE A 248 -37.98 -19.59 10.46
C ILE A 248 -38.62 -20.75 11.22
N ALA A 249 -39.88 -21.10 10.94
CA ALA A 249 -40.55 -22.20 11.61
C ALA A 249 -39.84 -23.54 11.36
N ALA A 250 -39.47 -23.81 10.10
CA ALA A 250 -38.78 -25.03 9.71
C ALA A 250 -37.38 -25.14 10.34
N VAL A 251 -36.61 -24.04 10.36
CA VAL A 251 -35.27 -24.04 10.96
C VAL A 251 -35.33 -24.06 12.49
N ALA A 252 -36.31 -23.41 13.10
CA ALA A 252 -36.52 -23.45 14.55
C ALA A 252 -36.80 -24.88 15.05
N GLU A 253 -37.65 -25.63 14.34
CA GLU A 253 -37.91 -27.04 14.64
C GLU A 253 -36.66 -27.91 14.51
N TYR A 254 -35.84 -27.65 13.49
CA TYR A 254 -34.58 -28.33 13.27
C TYR A 254 -33.54 -28.03 14.35
N TYR A 255 -33.27 -26.76 14.67
CA TYR A 255 -32.34 -26.38 15.74
C TYR A 255 -32.79 -26.80 17.14
N ALA A 256 -34.10 -26.98 17.35
CA ALA A 256 -34.62 -27.49 18.61
C ALA A 256 -34.08 -28.89 18.92
N GLN A 257 -33.84 -29.72 17.90
CA GLN A 257 -33.33 -31.09 18.05
C GLN A 257 -31.90 -31.18 18.60
N PHE A 258 -31.16 -30.07 18.64
CA PHE A 258 -29.77 -30.01 19.07
C PHE A 258 -29.62 -29.15 20.33
N PRO A 259 -29.61 -29.74 21.55
CA PRO A 259 -29.46 -28.99 22.80
C PRO A 259 -28.20 -28.11 22.87
N GLU A 260 -27.16 -28.48 22.11
CA GLU A 260 -25.89 -27.76 22.00
C GLU A 260 -26.02 -26.42 21.29
N ILE A 261 -27.02 -26.23 20.43
CA ILE A 261 -27.27 -24.95 19.79
C ILE A 261 -27.96 -24.03 20.81
N LEU A 262 -27.26 -23.00 21.25
CA LEU A 262 -27.78 -22.04 22.23
C LEU A 262 -28.73 -21.03 21.58
N GLY A 263 -28.45 -20.61 20.35
CA GLY A 263 -29.23 -19.58 19.69
C GLY A 263 -28.75 -19.25 18.28
N ALA A 264 -29.63 -18.63 17.49
CA ALA A 264 -29.33 -18.09 16.17
C ALA A 264 -29.87 -16.66 16.03
N ALA A 265 -29.05 -15.71 15.58
CA ALA A 265 -29.45 -14.30 15.50
C ALA A 265 -29.64 -13.82 14.06
N ILE A 266 -30.85 -13.36 13.71
CA ILE A 266 -31.15 -12.83 12.37
C ILE A 266 -30.28 -11.59 12.07
N TRP A 267 -29.49 -11.68 11.00
CA TRP A 267 -28.70 -10.59 10.43
C TRP A 267 -29.58 -9.65 9.56
N TYR A 268 -29.57 -8.32 9.67
CA TYR A 268 -28.90 -7.41 10.62
C TYR A 268 -29.84 -6.22 10.82
N LEU A 269 -30.05 -5.80 12.08
CA LEU A 269 -30.86 -4.62 12.41
C LEU A 269 -30.05 -3.32 12.45
N GLY A 270 -28.75 -3.33 12.12
CA GLY A 270 -27.91 -2.13 12.02
C GLY A 270 -27.97 -1.39 10.66
N PRO A 271 -27.31 -0.23 10.51
CA PRO A 271 -27.31 0.56 9.28
C PRO A 271 -26.44 -0.11 8.20
N GLY A 272 -26.65 0.27 6.94
CA GLY A 272 -25.95 -0.31 5.78
C GLY A 272 -26.79 -1.32 4.98
N PHE A 273 -26.13 -2.07 4.10
CA PHE A 273 -26.68 -3.22 3.34
C PHE A 273 -28.07 -3.01 2.73
N ALA A 274 -28.21 -1.98 1.89
CA ALA A 274 -29.41 -1.65 1.13
C ALA A 274 -30.72 -1.50 1.96
N GLY A 275 -30.65 -1.26 3.28
CA GLY A 275 -31.82 -1.14 4.15
C GLY A 275 -32.33 -2.48 4.73
N ILE A 276 -31.46 -3.48 4.87
CA ILE A 276 -31.79 -4.79 5.45
C ILE A 276 -32.39 -4.67 6.85
N ALA A 277 -31.94 -3.70 7.67
CA ALA A 277 -32.51 -3.46 9.00
C ALA A 277 -34.01 -3.22 8.98
N ASN A 278 -34.50 -2.37 8.08
CA ASN A 278 -35.94 -2.13 7.95
C ASN A 278 -36.69 -3.38 7.46
N ARG A 279 -36.03 -4.26 6.71
CA ARG A 279 -36.64 -5.49 6.22
C ARG A 279 -36.73 -6.55 7.32
N ALA A 280 -35.66 -6.74 8.10
CA ALA A 280 -35.57 -7.66 9.22
C ALA A 280 -36.41 -7.19 10.42
N GLN A 281 -36.50 -5.87 10.67
CA GLN A 281 -37.31 -5.29 11.75
C GLN A 281 -38.79 -5.73 11.67
N ARG A 282 -39.33 -5.91 10.45
CA ARG A 282 -40.70 -6.38 10.23
C ARG A 282 -40.96 -7.80 10.76
N LEU A 283 -39.91 -8.58 11.02
CA LEU A 283 -39.99 -9.93 11.58
C LEU A 283 -40.10 -9.94 13.10
N ILE A 284 -39.75 -8.85 13.80
CA ILE A 284 -39.71 -8.81 15.27
C ILE A 284 -41.04 -9.24 15.88
N LYS A 285 -42.14 -8.55 15.54
CA LYS A 285 -43.46 -8.88 16.07
C LYS A 285 -43.91 -10.31 15.71
N PRO A 286 -43.86 -10.75 14.44
CA PRO A 286 -44.20 -12.14 14.07
C PRO A 286 -43.39 -13.21 14.81
N ILE A 287 -42.09 -13.01 15.00
CA ILE A 287 -41.24 -13.97 15.74
C ILE A 287 -41.57 -13.95 17.22
N THR A 288 -41.81 -12.79 17.83
CA THR A 288 -42.26 -12.72 19.23
C THR A 288 -43.55 -13.54 19.43
N GLU A 289 -44.56 -13.33 18.57
CA GLU A 289 -45.84 -14.04 18.64
C GLU A 289 -45.68 -15.56 18.42
N TYR A 290 -44.83 -15.94 17.47
CA TYR A 290 -44.50 -17.33 17.19
C TYR A 290 -43.80 -18.01 18.38
N SER A 291 -42.79 -17.36 18.96
CA SER A 291 -42.03 -17.89 20.10
C SER A 291 -42.90 -18.10 21.34
N VAL A 292 -43.86 -17.22 21.61
CA VAL A 292 -44.78 -17.37 22.75
C VAL A 292 -45.74 -18.56 22.59
N THR A 293 -46.05 -18.92 21.35
CA THR A 293 -47.09 -19.92 21.04
C THR A 293 -46.54 -21.28 20.62
N THR A 294 -45.22 -21.41 20.45
CA THR A 294 -44.59 -22.59 19.86
C THR A 294 -43.53 -23.19 20.78
N THR A 295 -43.63 -24.51 20.98
CA THR A 295 -42.61 -25.34 21.63
C THR A 295 -42.45 -26.63 20.86
N PHE A 296 -41.24 -27.20 20.87
CA PHE A 296 -40.91 -28.44 20.18
C PHE A 296 -40.69 -29.57 21.19
N GLU A 297 -41.14 -30.78 20.87
CA GLU A 297 -40.85 -31.97 21.66
C GLU A 297 -39.54 -32.58 21.17
N ILE A 298 -38.58 -32.78 22.09
CA ILE A 298 -37.27 -33.36 21.80
C ILE A 298 -36.96 -34.52 22.74
N ALA A 299 -36.10 -35.44 22.31
CA ALA A 299 -35.62 -36.55 23.13
C ALA A 299 -34.90 -36.04 24.40
N ASP A 300 -34.94 -36.82 25.49
CA ASP A 300 -34.25 -36.47 26.74
C ASP A 300 -32.75 -36.78 26.61
N PRO A 301 -31.85 -35.78 26.70
CA PRO A 301 -30.41 -36.01 26.56
C PRO A 301 -29.80 -36.86 27.70
N THR A 302 -30.51 -37.06 28.82
CA THR A 302 -30.00 -37.79 29.98
C THR A 302 -30.03 -39.33 29.84
N GLU A 303 -30.55 -39.86 28.72
CA GLU A 303 -30.57 -41.30 28.45
C GLU A 303 -29.31 -41.85 27.74
N GLN A 304 -28.28 -41.03 27.47
CA GLN A 304 -26.96 -41.51 27.00
C GLN A 304 -25.94 -41.61 28.16
N PRO A 305 -25.17 -42.73 28.28
CA PRO A 305 -24.27 -42.95 29.40
C PRO A 305 -23.02 -42.03 29.35
N PRO A 306 -22.55 -41.47 30.47
CA PRO A 306 -21.38 -40.59 30.51
C PRO A 306 -20.07 -41.39 30.67
N GLU A 307 -19.05 -41.06 29.88
CA GLU A 307 -17.68 -41.57 30.03
C GLU A 307 -16.81 -40.49 30.75
N GLU A 308 -16.14 -40.86 31.85
CA GLU A 308 -15.41 -39.96 32.77
C GLU A 308 -13.99 -39.62 32.27
N ALA A 309 -13.59 -38.34 32.38
CA ALA A 309 -12.22 -37.87 32.15
C ALA A 309 -11.41 -37.75 33.48
N PRO A 310 -10.09 -38.04 33.50
CA PRO A 310 -9.28 -38.02 34.73
C PRO A 310 -8.68 -36.62 35.05
N PRO A 311 -8.23 -36.34 36.30
CA PRO A 311 -7.81 -35.01 36.74
C PRO A 311 -6.29 -34.77 36.63
N MET A 312 -5.87 -33.52 36.38
CA MET A 312 -4.45 -33.09 36.39
C MET A 312 -4.08 -32.24 37.62
N SER A 313 -2.84 -32.40 38.09
CA SER A 313 -2.16 -31.62 39.16
C SER A 313 -1.11 -30.64 38.57
N PRO A 314 -0.67 -29.59 39.29
CA PRO A 314 0.17 -28.51 38.74
C PRO A 314 1.68 -28.72 38.98
N VAL A 315 2.54 -28.29 38.04
CA VAL A 315 4.03 -28.31 38.18
C VAL A 315 4.66 -27.00 37.68
N GLY A 316 5.66 -26.51 38.43
CA GLY A 316 6.44 -25.28 38.18
C GLY A 316 7.51 -25.38 37.09
N GLU A 317 8.10 -24.23 36.74
CA GLU A 317 9.04 -24.04 35.62
C GLU A 317 10.40 -24.74 35.80
N GLU A 318 10.64 -25.80 35.03
CA GLU A 318 11.97 -26.28 34.64
C GLU A 318 12.42 -25.66 33.29
N GLY A 319 13.73 -25.59 33.06
CA GLY A 319 14.32 -25.11 31.78
C GLY A 319 13.84 -25.93 30.57
N ARG A 320 13.59 -25.26 29.45
CA ARG A 320 12.89 -25.83 28.28
C ARG A 320 13.75 -25.73 27.02
N PRO A 321 14.16 -26.87 26.40
CA PRO A 321 14.72 -26.85 25.07
C PRO A 321 13.66 -26.40 24.07
N ASN A 322 14.03 -25.59 23.09
CA ASN A 322 13.16 -25.20 21.98
C ASN A 322 13.98 -25.02 20.71
N GLY A 323 13.35 -25.16 19.55
CA GLY A 323 13.99 -24.95 18.25
C GLY A 323 12.99 -24.50 17.20
N ARG A 324 13.24 -23.35 16.58
CA ARG A 324 12.36 -22.73 15.60
C ARG A 324 12.84 -22.99 14.18
N PHE A 325 11.94 -23.46 13.32
CA PHE A 325 12.19 -23.58 11.89
C PHE A 325 12.33 -22.18 11.26
N ILE A 326 13.36 -21.97 10.42
CA ILE A 326 13.58 -20.70 9.75
C ILE A 326 13.20 -20.78 8.27
N ARG A 327 13.73 -21.77 7.54
CA ARG A 327 13.43 -22.01 6.11
C ARG A 327 14.00 -23.34 5.63
N ASP A 328 13.48 -23.82 4.51
CA ASP A 328 14.15 -24.85 3.71
C ASP A 328 15.44 -24.30 3.10
N VAL A 329 16.45 -25.17 3.06
CA VAL A 329 17.74 -24.91 2.42
C VAL A 329 17.84 -25.69 1.11
N THR A 330 17.34 -26.92 1.06
CA THR A 330 17.25 -27.74 -0.16
C THR A 330 15.87 -28.37 -0.31
N ILE A 331 15.46 -28.64 -1.56
CA ILE A 331 14.18 -29.26 -1.96
C ILE A 331 12.97 -28.55 -1.33
N LEU A 332 12.38 -27.62 -2.09
CA LEU A 332 11.18 -26.91 -1.65
C LEU A 332 9.98 -27.85 -1.62
N ASP A 333 8.98 -27.50 -0.83
CA ASP A 333 7.74 -28.27 -0.78
C ASP A 333 7.04 -28.31 -2.15
N ASP A 334 6.37 -29.44 -2.42
CA ASP A 334 5.75 -29.82 -3.70
C ASP A 334 6.70 -30.06 -4.87
N THR A 335 8.01 -30.17 -4.62
CA THR A 335 8.92 -30.61 -5.68
C THR A 335 8.48 -31.98 -6.19
N VAL A 336 8.18 -32.07 -7.50
CA VAL A 336 7.81 -33.33 -8.16
C VAL A 336 9.08 -34.13 -8.42
N LEU A 337 9.17 -35.32 -7.84
CA LEU A 337 10.33 -36.19 -7.95
C LEU A 337 9.91 -37.58 -8.44
N THR A 338 10.82 -38.28 -9.10
CA THR A 338 10.52 -39.61 -9.66
C THR A 338 10.53 -40.65 -8.55
N THR A 339 9.53 -41.55 -8.52
CA THR A 339 9.48 -42.68 -7.57
C THR A 339 10.82 -43.44 -7.54
N GLY A 340 11.43 -43.61 -6.36
CA GLY A 340 12.69 -44.31 -6.13
C GLY A 340 13.98 -43.47 -6.22
N GLU A 341 13.89 -42.16 -6.50
CA GLU A 341 15.04 -41.24 -6.54
C GLU A 341 15.53 -40.85 -5.14
N ALA A 342 16.85 -40.71 -4.93
CA ALA A 342 17.42 -40.24 -3.66
C ALA A 342 17.64 -38.72 -3.65
N PHE A 343 17.38 -38.05 -2.53
CA PHE A 343 17.58 -36.60 -2.35
C PHE A 343 18.00 -36.25 -0.92
N THR A 344 18.72 -35.13 -0.75
CA THR A 344 19.09 -34.61 0.58
C THR A 344 18.22 -33.39 0.91
N LYS A 345 17.49 -33.48 2.02
CA LYS A 345 16.67 -32.38 2.58
C LYS A 345 17.44 -31.68 3.69
N THR A 346 17.56 -30.36 3.60
CA THR A 346 18.24 -29.53 4.60
C THR A 346 17.33 -28.41 5.07
N TRP A 347 17.24 -28.23 6.39
CA TRP A 347 16.50 -27.14 7.04
C TRP A 347 17.45 -26.24 7.85
N LEU A 348 17.17 -24.94 7.87
CA LEU A 348 17.81 -24.00 8.80
C LEU A 348 16.93 -23.84 10.03
N VAL A 349 17.48 -24.09 11.22
CA VAL A 349 16.75 -24.08 12.50
C VAL A 349 17.51 -23.26 13.55
N GLU A 350 16.80 -22.47 14.32
CA GLU A 350 17.35 -21.66 15.43
C GLU A 350 17.03 -22.30 16.78
N ASN A 351 18.01 -22.41 17.68
CA ASN A 351 17.75 -22.70 19.09
C ASN A 351 17.16 -21.45 19.76
N ASN A 352 15.83 -21.37 19.86
CA ASN A 352 15.12 -20.29 20.57
C ASN A 352 14.72 -20.69 22.00
N GLY A 353 15.24 -21.81 22.52
CA GLY A 353 15.03 -22.25 23.89
C GLY A 353 15.96 -21.54 24.88
N ASN A 354 15.83 -21.86 26.16
CA ASN A 354 16.68 -21.28 27.21
C ASN A 354 17.80 -22.23 27.70
N VAL A 355 18.00 -23.35 27.00
CA VAL A 355 19.08 -24.32 27.23
C VAL A 355 19.82 -24.64 25.92
N ALA A 356 21.11 -24.97 26.00
CA ALA A 356 21.91 -25.35 24.84
C ALA A 356 21.58 -26.79 24.40
N TRP A 357 21.59 -27.04 23.10
CA TRP A 357 21.55 -28.40 22.56
C TRP A 357 22.95 -29.00 22.65
N THR A 358 23.06 -30.10 23.38
CA THR A 358 24.32 -30.81 23.64
C THR A 358 24.24 -32.25 23.13
N ASP A 359 25.31 -33.01 23.36
CA ASP A 359 25.34 -34.45 23.09
C ASP A 359 24.14 -35.14 23.76
N GLY A 360 23.32 -35.84 22.97
CA GLY A 360 22.07 -36.47 23.40
C GLY A 360 20.83 -35.95 22.67
N TYR A 361 20.90 -34.75 22.09
CA TYR A 361 19.82 -34.15 21.32
C TYR A 361 19.75 -34.74 19.90
N GLN A 362 18.55 -34.99 19.41
CA GLN A 362 18.32 -35.67 18.13
C GLN A 362 17.19 -35.02 17.33
N VAL A 363 17.22 -35.15 16.00
CA VAL A 363 16.03 -35.00 15.16
C VAL A 363 15.48 -36.41 14.93
N VAL A 364 14.18 -36.57 15.11
CA VAL A 364 13.48 -37.86 15.02
C VAL A 364 12.25 -37.74 14.14
N HIS A 365 11.99 -38.77 13.34
CA HIS A 365 10.79 -38.85 12.53
C HIS A 365 9.58 -39.07 13.44
N VAL A 366 8.50 -38.33 13.21
CA VAL A 366 7.31 -38.35 14.07
C VAL A 366 6.02 -38.64 13.34
N ALA A 367 5.89 -38.26 12.08
CA ALA A 367 4.67 -38.48 11.30
C ALA A 367 4.96 -38.47 9.79
N GLY A 368 4.03 -39.03 9.01
CA GLY A 368 4.23 -39.24 7.59
C GLY A 368 5.10 -40.45 7.26
N GLU A 369 5.59 -40.50 6.04
CA GLU A 369 6.50 -41.53 5.56
C GLU A 369 7.93 -41.10 5.82
N ALA A 370 8.73 -41.95 6.48
CA ALA A 370 10.08 -41.57 6.88
C ALA A 370 11.01 -41.27 5.70
N MET A 371 10.75 -41.82 4.51
CA MET A 371 11.59 -41.69 3.31
C MET A 371 13.06 -42.11 3.52
N THR A 372 13.42 -42.67 4.66
CA THR A 372 14.77 -43.12 5.00
C THR A 372 14.71 -44.22 6.04
N ALA A 373 15.77 -45.03 6.12
CA ALA A 373 15.92 -46.04 7.17
C ALA A 373 16.40 -45.47 8.50
N VAL A 374 16.92 -44.23 8.51
CA VAL A 374 17.48 -43.57 9.70
C VAL A 374 16.45 -42.61 10.29
N THR A 375 15.58 -43.11 11.17
CA THR A 375 14.47 -42.32 11.75
C THR A 375 14.87 -41.45 12.95
N ALA A 376 16.16 -41.40 13.28
CA ALA A 376 16.72 -40.53 14.32
C ALA A 376 18.20 -40.25 14.03
N GLN A 377 18.63 -38.98 14.09
CA GLN A 377 20.05 -38.61 14.02
C GLN A 377 20.40 -37.53 15.05
N PRO A 378 21.66 -37.43 15.51
CA PRO A 378 22.11 -36.36 16.38
C PRO A 378 21.91 -34.97 15.77
N LEU A 379 21.54 -33.99 16.60
CA LEU A 379 21.51 -32.59 16.21
C LEU A 379 22.90 -31.94 16.28
N PRO A 380 23.19 -30.93 15.44
CA PRO A 380 24.31 -30.05 15.68
C PRO A 380 24.18 -29.35 17.04
N THR A 381 25.29 -29.19 17.76
CA THR A 381 25.30 -28.44 19.02
C THR A 381 24.96 -26.97 18.77
N ALA A 382 24.00 -26.42 19.52
CA ALA A 382 23.54 -25.03 19.34
C ALA A 382 23.31 -24.36 20.70
N GLN A 383 23.96 -23.22 20.94
CA GLN A 383 23.65 -22.35 22.09
C GLN A 383 22.31 -21.63 21.88
N PRO A 384 21.62 -21.18 22.94
CA PRO A 384 20.46 -20.29 22.79
C PRO A 384 20.76 -19.10 21.86
N GLY A 385 19.89 -18.87 20.89
CA GLY A 385 20.01 -17.88 19.82
C GLY A 385 20.88 -18.29 18.62
N ALA A 386 21.50 -19.48 18.61
CA ALA A 386 22.30 -19.95 17.48
C ALA A 386 21.43 -20.61 16.40
N GLN A 387 21.79 -20.40 15.12
CA GLN A 387 21.19 -21.07 13.98
C GLN A 387 22.10 -22.18 13.45
N VAL A 388 21.52 -23.33 13.13
CA VAL A 388 22.22 -24.51 12.61
C VAL A 388 21.44 -25.15 11.47
N GLU A 389 22.15 -25.82 10.57
CA GLU A 389 21.53 -26.60 9.49
C GLU A 389 21.39 -28.06 9.90
N ILE A 390 20.21 -28.64 9.67
CA ILE A 390 19.90 -30.05 9.89
C ILE A 390 19.65 -30.67 8.52
N SER A 391 20.42 -31.70 8.15
CA SER A 391 20.32 -32.38 6.84
C SER A 391 19.98 -33.85 6.99
N LEU A 392 19.08 -34.36 6.15
CA LEU A 392 18.68 -35.78 6.07
C LEU A 392 18.75 -36.27 4.62
N ASP A 393 19.29 -37.47 4.43
CA ASP A 393 19.24 -38.17 3.16
C ASP A 393 17.96 -39.03 3.08
N LEU A 394 17.12 -38.72 2.11
CA LEU A 394 15.79 -39.28 1.89
C LEU A 394 15.69 -39.94 0.49
N THR A 395 14.69 -40.80 0.31
CA THR A 395 14.37 -41.50 -0.94
C THR A 395 12.89 -41.30 -1.24
N VAL A 396 12.59 -40.89 -2.47
CA VAL A 396 11.22 -40.67 -2.94
C VAL A 396 10.47 -41.99 -2.90
N PRO A 397 9.32 -42.06 -2.21
CA PRO A 397 8.52 -43.27 -2.12
C PRO A 397 8.15 -43.86 -3.49
N ASP A 398 8.06 -45.18 -3.58
CA ASP A 398 7.73 -45.91 -4.83
C ASP A 398 6.27 -45.76 -5.25
N THR A 399 5.43 -45.22 -4.36
CA THR A 399 4.01 -44.97 -4.64
C THR A 399 3.87 -43.56 -5.19
N PRO A 400 3.15 -43.34 -6.30
CA PRO A 400 2.87 -41.99 -6.78
C PRO A 400 1.86 -41.27 -5.88
N GLY A 401 2.02 -39.97 -5.71
CA GLY A 401 1.17 -39.13 -4.88
C GLY A 401 1.96 -38.07 -4.14
N THR A 402 1.29 -37.31 -3.29
CA THR A 402 1.97 -36.40 -2.36
C THR A 402 2.42 -37.18 -1.13
N HIS A 403 3.68 -37.06 -0.77
CA HIS A 403 4.25 -37.69 0.41
C HIS A 403 4.80 -36.63 1.37
N PHE A 404 4.60 -36.88 2.65
CA PHE A 404 5.04 -36.06 3.76
C PHE A 404 6.02 -36.84 4.60
N SER A 405 7.05 -36.18 5.11
CA SER A 405 7.93 -36.73 6.14
C SER A 405 8.14 -35.66 7.21
N ASP A 406 7.58 -35.89 8.39
CA ASP A 406 7.56 -34.93 9.49
C ASP A 406 8.54 -35.35 10.58
N TRP A 407 9.36 -34.39 11.00
CA TRP A 407 10.45 -34.60 11.93
C TRP A 407 10.38 -33.59 13.07
N ARG A 408 10.88 -34.01 14.24
CA ARG A 408 10.84 -33.25 15.49
C ARG A 408 12.19 -33.32 16.18
N LEU A 409 12.53 -32.27 16.91
CA LEU A 409 13.68 -32.32 17.80
C LEU A 409 13.29 -33.08 19.08
N ARG A 410 14.23 -33.85 19.62
CA ARG A 410 14.11 -34.65 20.84
C ARG A 410 15.29 -34.37 21.74
N ASP A 411 15.03 -34.09 23.00
CA ASP A 411 16.07 -33.76 23.97
C ASP A 411 16.78 -35.02 24.51
N ASP A 412 17.76 -34.80 25.40
CA ASP A 412 18.55 -35.86 26.04
C ASP A 412 17.76 -36.73 27.03
N LYS A 413 16.55 -36.28 27.42
CA LYS A 413 15.60 -37.03 28.25
C LYS A 413 14.59 -37.84 27.41
N GLY A 414 14.58 -37.63 26.09
CA GLY A 414 13.68 -38.30 25.15
C GLY A 414 12.37 -37.55 24.90
N GLU A 415 12.24 -36.31 25.36
CA GLU A 415 11.06 -35.47 25.16
C GLU A 415 11.14 -34.69 23.84
N LEU A 416 10.02 -34.60 23.11
CA LEU A 416 9.96 -33.86 21.84
C LEU A 416 9.81 -32.35 22.11
N PHE A 417 10.56 -31.52 21.39
CA PHE A 417 10.61 -30.07 21.58
C PHE A 417 10.87 -29.32 20.25
N GLY A 418 10.61 -27.99 20.20
CA GLY A 418 10.78 -27.16 18.98
C GLY A 418 9.54 -26.97 18.09
N ASP A 419 9.77 -26.73 16.81
CA ASP A 419 8.79 -26.83 15.74
C ASP A 419 8.85 -28.24 15.12
N VAL A 420 7.82 -28.59 14.34
CA VAL A 420 7.91 -29.72 13.41
C VAL A 420 8.63 -29.21 12.16
N ILE A 421 9.70 -29.88 11.76
CA ILE A 421 10.34 -29.65 10.45
C ILE A 421 9.91 -30.76 9.51
N TYR A 422 9.39 -30.42 8.34
CA TYR A 422 8.81 -31.39 7.43
C TYR A 422 9.34 -31.25 6.01
N THR A 423 9.08 -32.26 5.20
CA THR A 423 9.26 -32.20 3.75
C THR A 423 8.00 -32.72 3.06
N ARG A 424 7.49 -31.97 2.09
CA ARG A 424 6.39 -32.39 1.22
C ARG A 424 6.88 -32.52 -0.22
N ILE A 425 6.79 -33.71 -0.80
CA ILE A 425 7.18 -33.97 -2.20
C ILE A 425 6.03 -34.63 -2.97
N ILE A 426 6.03 -34.50 -4.29
CA ILE A 426 5.07 -35.21 -5.15
C ILE A 426 5.82 -36.33 -5.88
N ALA A 427 5.65 -37.56 -5.42
CA ALA A 427 6.19 -38.74 -6.10
C ALA A 427 5.37 -39.03 -7.35
N GLN A 428 6.03 -39.17 -8.50
CA GLN A 428 5.36 -39.53 -9.74
C GLN A 428 5.91 -40.83 -10.31
N ALA A 429 5.03 -41.79 -10.63
CA ALA A 429 5.42 -42.98 -11.37
C ALA A 429 5.83 -42.61 -12.79
N PRO A 430 6.78 -43.33 -13.39
CA PRO A 430 7.05 -43.21 -14.82
C PRO A 430 5.82 -43.66 -15.62
N VAL A 431 5.08 -42.72 -16.23
CA VAL A 431 3.83 -43.00 -16.95
C VAL A 431 4.13 -43.50 -18.37
N SER A 432 3.52 -44.63 -18.76
CA SER A 432 3.35 -45.03 -20.17
C SER A 432 1.88 -44.85 -20.57
N ALA A 433 1.61 -43.94 -21.51
CA ALA A 433 0.25 -43.63 -21.98
C ALA A 433 -0.23 -44.63 -23.06
N PRO A 434 -1.55 -44.91 -23.19
CA PRO A 434 -2.09 -45.79 -24.24
C PRO A 434 -1.96 -45.18 -25.64
N GLU A 435 -1.69 -46.02 -26.65
CA GLU A 435 -1.41 -45.63 -28.03
C GLU A 435 -2.59 -44.86 -28.67
N GLY A 436 -2.33 -43.69 -29.26
CA GLY A 436 -3.35 -42.84 -29.87
C GLY A 436 -3.91 -41.70 -29.01
N THR A 437 -3.41 -41.47 -27.78
CA THR A 437 -3.87 -40.37 -26.91
C THR A 437 -3.12 -39.07 -27.17
N CYS A 438 -3.84 -37.94 -27.18
CA CYS A 438 -3.26 -36.59 -27.19
C CYS A 438 -3.32 -36.02 -25.77
N ASN A 439 -2.22 -35.52 -25.24
CA ASN A 439 -2.20 -34.80 -23.97
C ASN A 439 -1.03 -33.81 -23.94
N SER A 440 -1.11 -32.80 -23.06
CA SER A 440 -0.05 -31.82 -22.85
C SER A 440 0.16 -31.56 -21.36
N GLN A 441 1.36 -31.09 -21.00
CA GLN A 441 1.68 -30.57 -19.68
C GLN A 441 2.36 -29.20 -19.85
N PHE A 442 1.93 -28.20 -19.09
CA PHE A 442 2.57 -26.90 -18.95
C PHE A 442 3.84 -27.05 -18.12
N ILE A 443 4.95 -26.51 -18.63
CA ILE A 443 6.27 -26.59 -17.99
C ILE A 443 6.68 -25.23 -17.41
N ALA A 444 6.50 -24.15 -18.17
CA ALA A 444 6.86 -22.80 -17.71
C ALA A 444 6.27 -21.70 -18.59
N ASP A 445 6.12 -20.51 -18.01
CA ASP A 445 6.07 -19.26 -18.74
C ASP A 445 7.48 -18.87 -19.18
N VAL A 446 7.69 -18.78 -20.49
CA VAL A 446 9.03 -18.51 -21.04
C VAL A 446 9.30 -17.00 -21.14
N THR A 447 8.29 -16.20 -21.53
CA THR A 447 8.46 -14.75 -21.75
C THR A 447 7.73 -13.87 -20.75
N ILE A 448 6.43 -14.08 -20.55
CA ILE A 448 5.56 -13.21 -19.75
C ILE A 448 5.05 -14.02 -18.54
N PRO A 449 5.71 -13.95 -17.36
CA PRO A 449 5.16 -14.47 -16.12
C PRO A 449 3.84 -13.78 -15.74
N ASP A 450 3.07 -14.41 -14.87
CA ASP A 450 1.85 -13.81 -14.33
C ASP A 450 2.12 -12.48 -13.63
N ASP A 451 1.16 -11.56 -13.76
CA ASP A 451 1.19 -10.19 -13.26
C ASP A 451 2.28 -9.29 -13.83
N THR A 452 2.92 -9.70 -14.93
CA THR A 452 3.83 -8.80 -15.66
C THR A 452 3.10 -7.51 -16.04
N VAL A 453 3.70 -6.37 -15.70
CA VAL A 453 3.17 -5.05 -16.03
C VAL A 453 3.51 -4.72 -17.48
N ILE A 454 2.49 -4.47 -18.30
CA ILE A 454 2.63 -4.15 -19.73
C ILE A 454 1.89 -2.86 -20.04
N THR A 455 2.53 -1.91 -20.71
CA THR A 455 1.99 -0.57 -20.98
C THR A 455 0.69 -0.64 -21.82
N PRO A 456 -0.31 0.25 -21.63
CA PRO A 456 -1.52 0.23 -22.44
C PRO A 456 -1.23 0.25 -23.94
N GLY A 457 -1.80 -0.71 -24.67
CA GLY A 457 -1.60 -0.84 -26.12
C GLY A 457 -0.21 -1.33 -26.55
N GLU A 458 0.67 -1.68 -25.62
CA GLU A 458 1.98 -2.27 -25.94
C GLU A 458 1.81 -3.69 -26.50
N ALA A 459 2.52 -3.97 -27.58
CA ALA A 459 2.57 -5.30 -28.17
C ALA A 459 3.57 -6.18 -27.40
N PHE A 460 3.19 -7.42 -27.13
CA PHE A 460 4.03 -8.39 -26.44
C PHE A 460 3.79 -9.80 -26.98
N THR A 461 4.77 -10.69 -26.81
CA THR A 461 4.65 -12.11 -27.22
C THR A 461 4.59 -12.99 -25.99
N LYS A 462 3.47 -13.67 -25.76
CA LYS A 462 3.34 -14.69 -24.72
C LYS A 462 3.86 -16.01 -25.25
N THR A 463 4.79 -16.63 -24.54
CA THR A 463 5.33 -17.96 -24.86
C THR A 463 5.16 -18.90 -23.68
N TRP A 464 4.48 -20.02 -23.90
CA TRP A 464 4.37 -21.13 -22.95
C TRP A 464 5.27 -22.28 -23.40
N ARG A 465 5.99 -22.92 -22.47
CA ARG A 465 6.64 -24.20 -22.72
C ARG A 465 5.69 -25.33 -22.37
N LEU A 466 5.37 -26.16 -23.36
CA LEU A 466 4.48 -27.31 -23.20
C LEU A 466 5.22 -28.60 -23.52
N LYS A 467 4.94 -29.67 -22.78
CA LYS A 467 5.41 -31.02 -23.06
C LYS A 467 4.29 -31.87 -23.63
N ASN A 468 4.56 -32.60 -24.70
CA ASN A 468 3.63 -33.61 -25.20
C ASN A 468 3.68 -34.84 -24.27
N THR A 469 2.66 -35.02 -23.45
CA THR A 469 2.55 -36.17 -22.53
C THR A 469 1.64 -37.27 -23.08
N GLY A 470 1.10 -37.09 -24.29
CA GLY A 470 0.35 -38.11 -25.02
C GLY A 470 1.25 -39.10 -25.76
N THR A 471 0.62 -40.01 -26.51
CA THR A 471 1.30 -40.96 -27.42
C THR A 471 1.20 -40.59 -28.88
N ARG A 472 0.39 -39.59 -29.26
CA ARG A 472 0.36 -39.02 -30.62
C ARG A 472 1.31 -37.84 -30.73
N ALA A 473 2.08 -37.78 -31.81
CA ALA A 473 2.83 -36.59 -32.16
C ALA A 473 1.85 -35.47 -32.55
N TRP A 474 2.14 -34.23 -32.11
CA TRP A 474 1.46 -33.05 -32.62
C TRP A 474 2.05 -32.76 -34.01
N ASP A 475 1.22 -32.86 -35.04
CA ASP A 475 1.60 -32.63 -36.43
C ASP A 475 0.57 -31.71 -37.12
N GLY A 476 0.44 -31.78 -38.45
CA GLY A 476 -0.44 -30.88 -39.20
C GLY A 476 -1.92 -31.03 -38.80
N GLY A 477 -2.53 -29.94 -38.34
CA GLY A 477 -3.96 -29.90 -37.96
C GLY A 477 -4.19 -29.62 -36.48
N PHE A 478 -3.17 -29.78 -35.64
CA PHE A 478 -3.21 -29.42 -34.23
C PHE A 478 -3.18 -27.90 -34.04
N SER A 479 -3.97 -27.39 -33.10
CA SER A 479 -4.08 -25.94 -32.86
C SER A 479 -4.29 -25.61 -31.38
N ILE A 480 -3.87 -24.41 -30.99
CA ILE A 480 -4.27 -23.77 -29.74
C ILE A 480 -5.34 -22.72 -30.09
N ARG A 481 -6.43 -22.67 -29.32
CA ARG A 481 -7.58 -21.80 -29.61
C ARG A 481 -8.00 -21.01 -28.38
N TYR A 482 -8.45 -19.78 -28.63
CA TYR A 482 -8.99 -18.88 -27.61
C TYR A 482 -10.25 -19.49 -27.00
N LEU A 483 -10.33 -19.45 -25.68
CA LEU A 483 -11.43 -20.00 -24.90
C LEU A 483 -12.28 -18.92 -24.24
N GLY A 484 -11.65 -17.86 -23.71
CA GLY A 484 -12.34 -16.81 -22.96
C GLY A 484 -11.40 -15.73 -22.40
N GLY A 485 -11.97 -14.67 -21.82
CA GLY A 485 -11.22 -13.54 -21.26
C GLY A 485 -11.16 -12.31 -22.18
N VAL A 486 -10.31 -11.35 -21.83
CA VAL A 486 -10.08 -10.14 -22.62
C VAL A 486 -9.21 -10.50 -23.81
N LYS A 487 -9.76 -10.33 -25.02
CA LYS A 487 -9.08 -10.69 -26.27
C LYS A 487 -7.87 -9.77 -26.51
N MET A 488 -6.66 -10.28 -26.32
CA MET A 488 -5.39 -9.58 -26.57
C MET A 488 -4.68 -10.12 -27.81
N ALA A 489 -4.88 -11.39 -28.17
CA ALA A 489 -4.36 -11.96 -29.41
C ALA A 489 -5.15 -11.55 -30.66
N ALA A 490 -4.46 -11.46 -31.80
CA ALA A 490 -5.07 -11.06 -33.06
C ALA A 490 -6.02 -12.11 -33.70
N GLN A 491 -5.81 -13.40 -33.42
CA GLN A 491 -6.57 -14.51 -33.99
C GLN A 491 -7.17 -15.40 -32.89
N ASP A 492 -8.21 -16.16 -33.23
CA ASP A 492 -8.85 -17.13 -32.32
C ASP A 492 -8.19 -18.50 -32.33
N SER A 493 -7.30 -18.78 -33.28
CA SER A 493 -6.62 -20.07 -33.42
C SER A 493 -5.23 -19.90 -34.02
N TYR A 494 -4.27 -20.62 -33.45
CA TYR A 494 -2.90 -20.73 -33.96
C TYR A 494 -2.51 -22.20 -34.08
N PRO A 495 -1.70 -22.60 -35.08
CA PRO A 495 -1.20 -23.98 -35.18
C PRO A 495 -0.23 -24.29 -34.03
N LEU A 496 -0.29 -25.50 -33.49
CA LEU A 496 0.74 -25.96 -32.55
C LEU A 496 2.03 -26.31 -33.30
N PRO A 497 3.23 -25.98 -32.77
CA PRO A 497 4.46 -26.47 -33.36
C PRO A 497 4.61 -27.99 -33.16
N PRO A 498 5.32 -28.70 -34.06
CA PRO A 498 5.41 -30.15 -33.98
C PRO A 498 6.10 -30.64 -32.70
N ALA A 499 5.52 -31.63 -32.03
CA ALA A 499 6.09 -32.23 -30.82
C ALA A 499 5.83 -33.74 -30.77
N ALA A 500 6.90 -34.54 -30.74
CA ALA A 500 6.81 -35.99 -30.52
C ALA A 500 6.39 -36.28 -29.06
N PRO A 501 5.82 -37.46 -28.77
CA PRO A 501 5.60 -37.93 -27.39
C PRO A 501 6.85 -37.75 -26.51
N GLY A 502 6.68 -37.10 -25.36
CA GLY A 502 7.74 -36.76 -24.40
C GLY A 502 8.54 -35.49 -24.71
N ALA A 503 8.40 -34.88 -25.89
CA ALA A 503 9.13 -33.68 -26.26
C ALA A 503 8.49 -32.40 -25.69
N GLU A 504 9.33 -31.42 -25.36
CA GLU A 504 8.92 -30.06 -25.00
C GLU A 504 8.97 -29.14 -26.21
N VAL A 505 8.06 -28.17 -26.25
CA VAL A 505 7.92 -27.20 -27.32
C VAL A 505 7.43 -25.86 -26.78
N ASP A 506 7.93 -24.77 -27.35
CA ASP A 506 7.51 -23.41 -27.01
C ASP A 506 6.41 -22.95 -27.97
N VAL A 507 5.26 -22.55 -27.42
CA VAL A 507 4.12 -22.03 -28.16
C VAL A 507 4.04 -20.52 -27.92
N SER A 508 4.27 -19.73 -28.97
CA SER A 508 4.28 -18.27 -28.91
C SER A 508 3.07 -17.65 -29.61
N ILE A 509 2.42 -16.70 -28.96
CA ILE A 509 1.30 -15.91 -29.51
C ILE A 509 1.60 -14.43 -29.32
N ASP A 510 1.50 -13.66 -30.41
CA ASP A 510 1.58 -12.20 -30.37
C ASP A 510 0.26 -11.60 -29.88
N MET A 511 0.37 -10.69 -28.93
CA MET A 511 -0.73 -10.08 -28.20
C MET A 511 -0.52 -8.56 -28.09
N THR A 512 -1.62 -7.83 -27.88
CA THR A 512 -1.60 -6.39 -27.57
C THR A 512 -2.29 -6.17 -26.24
N ALA A 513 -1.60 -5.52 -25.31
CA ALA A 513 -2.17 -5.18 -24.02
C ALA A 513 -3.41 -4.28 -24.19
N PRO A 514 -4.51 -4.53 -23.47
CA PRO A 514 -5.68 -3.68 -23.51
C PRO A 514 -5.32 -2.22 -23.19
N THR A 515 -6.05 -1.26 -23.76
CA THR A 515 -5.90 0.14 -23.37
C THR A 515 -6.59 0.44 -22.05
N ALA A 516 -7.56 -0.40 -21.67
CA ALA A 516 -8.19 -0.37 -20.37
C ALA A 516 -7.19 -0.91 -19.33
N PRO A 517 -6.92 -0.18 -18.26
CA PRO A 517 -6.00 -0.62 -17.20
C PRO A 517 -6.66 -1.55 -16.19
N GLY A 518 -5.83 -2.23 -15.39
CA GLY A 518 -6.21 -3.29 -14.47
C GLY A 518 -5.61 -4.65 -14.87
N THR A 519 -6.01 -5.69 -14.14
CA THR A 519 -5.61 -7.08 -14.43
C THR A 519 -6.43 -7.63 -15.59
N HIS A 520 -5.76 -8.18 -16.61
CA HIS A 520 -6.41 -8.82 -17.76
C HIS A 520 -5.95 -10.26 -17.91
N TYR A 521 -6.89 -11.11 -18.33
CA TYR A 521 -6.69 -12.55 -18.54
C TYR A 521 -7.14 -12.95 -19.95
N GLU A 522 -6.40 -13.83 -20.60
CA GLU A 522 -6.84 -14.52 -21.83
C GLU A 522 -6.51 -16.03 -21.75
N ASP A 523 -7.55 -16.85 -21.88
CA ASP A 523 -7.49 -18.31 -21.71
C ASP A 523 -7.43 -19.05 -23.06
N TRP A 524 -6.64 -20.12 -23.10
CA TRP A 524 -6.38 -20.91 -24.30
C TRP A 524 -6.50 -22.42 -24.06
N ARG A 525 -6.91 -23.15 -25.10
CA ARG A 525 -7.07 -24.61 -25.05
C ARG A 525 -6.54 -25.29 -26.31
N LEU A 526 -5.95 -26.47 -26.18
CA LEU A 526 -5.40 -27.25 -27.29
C LEU A 526 -6.48 -28.12 -27.95
N PHE A 527 -6.39 -28.23 -29.28
CA PHE A 527 -7.30 -28.97 -30.16
C PHE A 527 -6.50 -29.84 -31.11
N ASP A 528 -6.92 -31.10 -31.27
CA ASP A 528 -6.28 -32.04 -32.19
C ASP A 528 -6.66 -31.78 -33.65
N ASP A 529 -6.11 -32.59 -34.55
CA ASP A 529 -6.36 -32.57 -36.00
C ASP A 529 -7.82 -32.83 -36.41
N LYS A 530 -8.65 -33.31 -35.49
CA LYS A 530 -10.10 -33.52 -35.68
C LYS A 530 -10.93 -32.42 -35.04
N GLY A 531 -10.30 -31.48 -34.34
CA GLY A 531 -10.98 -30.42 -33.59
C GLY A 531 -11.51 -30.88 -32.24
N GLU A 532 -10.99 -31.97 -31.69
CA GLU A 532 -11.30 -32.43 -30.33
C GLU A 532 -10.34 -31.79 -29.31
N ILE A 533 -10.85 -31.47 -28.12
CA ILE A 533 -10.10 -30.79 -27.07
C ILE A 533 -9.16 -31.77 -26.35
N PHE A 534 -7.92 -31.37 -26.06
CA PHE A 534 -6.99 -32.13 -25.21
C PHE A 534 -6.09 -31.22 -24.36
N GLY A 535 -5.32 -31.79 -23.43
CA GLY A 535 -4.38 -31.04 -22.59
C GLY A 535 -5.04 -30.24 -21.47
N GLU A 536 -4.27 -29.37 -20.82
CA GLU A 536 -4.75 -28.41 -19.83
C GLU A 536 -5.07 -27.03 -20.45
N ILE A 537 -5.74 -26.15 -19.69
CA ILE A 537 -5.92 -24.74 -20.09
C ILE A 537 -4.59 -24.04 -19.79
N VAL A 538 -4.11 -23.24 -20.74
CA VAL A 538 -3.01 -22.30 -20.50
C VAL A 538 -3.53 -20.89 -20.64
N TYR A 539 -3.01 -19.96 -19.86
CA TYR A 539 -3.51 -18.59 -19.80
C TYR A 539 -2.38 -17.57 -19.80
N VAL A 540 -2.74 -16.32 -20.05
CA VAL A 540 -1.88 -15.16 -19.80
C VAL A 540 -2.59 -14.22 -18.84
N ARG A 541 -1.89 -13.80 -17.78
CA ARG A 541 -2.34 -12.76 -16.84
C ARG A 541 -1.37 -11.59 -16.86
N ILE A 542 -1.83 -10.41 -17.27
CA ILE A 542 -1.00 -9.18 -17.30
C ILE A 542 -1.66 -8.07 -16.49
N GLN A 543 -0.83 -7.13 -16.02
CA GLN A 543 -1.26 -5.89 -15.40
C GLN A 543 -1.06 -4.74 -16.38
N VAL A 544 -2.14 -4.04 -16.73
CA VAL A 544 -2.04 -2.83 -17.56
C VAL A 544 -2.11 -1.58 -16.66
N PRO A 545 -1.05 -0.74 -16.59
CA PRO A 545 -1.06 0.48 -15.78
C PRO A 545 -1.84 1.62 -16.46
N TRP A 546 -2.41 2.56 -15.70
CA TRP A 546 -2.93 3.82 -16.28
C TRP A 546 -1.76 4.71 -16.74
N LEU A 547 -1.84 5.32 -17.94
CA LEU A 547 -0.83 6.28 -18.42
C LEU A 547 -1.01 7.68 -17.77
N PRO A 548 0.09 8.36 -17.39
CA PRO A 548 0.04 9.75 -16.93
C PRO A 548 -0.42 10.73 -18.03
N GLY A 549 -1.30 11.69 -17.69
CA GLY A 549 -1.60 12.87 -18.54
C GLY A 549 -3.05 13.12 -18.96
N SER A 550 -3.98 12.18 -18.74
CA SER A 550 -5.41 12.44 -18.97
C SER A 550 -6.10 12.74 -17.63
N SER A 551 -6.64 13.95 -17.48
CA SER A 551 -7.52 14.30 -16.35
C SER A 551 -8.92 14.59 -16.87
N VAL A 552 -9.90 14.53 -15.99
CA VAL A 552 -11.30 14.82 -16.35
C VAL A 552 -11.65 16.30 -16.14
N VAL A 553 -10.80 17.08 -15.44
CA VAL A 553 -11.01 18.51 -15.22
C VAL A 553 -9.72 19.26 -14.83
N ALA A 554 -9.57 20.48 -15.33
CA ALA A 554 -8.43 21.34 -14.98
C ALA A 554 -8.45 21.80 -13.51
N PRO A 555 -7.28 21.90 -12.84
CA PRO A 555 -7.16 22.41 -11.48
C PRO A 555 -7.67 23.86 -11.33
N VAL A 556 -8.31 24.16 -10.21
CA VAL A 556 -8.76 25.53 -9.84
C VAL A 556 -8.38 25.82 -8.39
N SER A 557 -7.74 26.98 -8.17
CA SER A 557 -7.34 27.45 -6.84
C SER A 557 -8.41 28.36 -6.24
N GLN A 558 -8.79 28.14 -4.98
CA GLN A 558 -9.65 29.07 -4.23
C GLN A 558 -8.93 30.40 -3.97
N ARG A 559 -7.59 30.41 -3.99
CA ARG A 559 -6.72 31.56 -3.69
C ARG A 559 -6.40 32.43 -4.91
N ASP A 560 -6.97 32.12 -6.08
CA ASP A 560 -6.82 32.95 -7.27
C ASP A 560 -7.37 34.37 -7.03
N ALA A 561 -6.56 35.39 -7.35
CA ALA A 561 -6.87 36.80 -7.11
C ALA A 561 -8.19 37.27 -7.74
N ARG A 562 -8.70 36.58 -8.77
CA ARG A 562 -9.99 36.89 -9.42
C ARG A 562 -11.19 36.69 -8.50
N TRP A 563 -11.08 35.83 -7.47
CA TRP A 563 -12.19 35.51 -6.57
C TRP A 563 -11.81 35.34 -5.09
N ALA A 564 -10.53 35.26 -4.73
CA ALA A 564 -10.08 35.01 -3.36
C ALA A 564 -10.69 35.98 -2.32
N ASP A 565 -10.86 37.25 -2.67
CA ASP A 565 -11.40 38.28 -1.78
C ASP A 565 -12.93 38.41 -1.82
N LYS A 566 -13.62 37.62 -2.65
CA LYS A 566 -15.08 37.63 -2.72
C LYS A 566 -15.70 36.90 -1.53
N ARG A 567 -16.82 37.41 -1.04
CA ARG A 567 -17.58 36.81 0.08
C ARG A 567 -18.08 35.40 -0.30
N LEU A 568 -17.88 34.46 0.60
CA LEU A 568 -18.44 33.11 0.52
C LEU A 568 -19.83 33.07 1.16
N GLY A 569 -20.83 32.60 0.41
CA GLY A 569 -22.20 32.41 0.90
C GLY A 569 -23.08 33.67 0.96
N GLN A 570 -24.13 33.60 1.78
CA GLN A 570 -25.20 34.59 1.89
C GLN A 570 -24.75 35.93 2.51
N VAL A 571 -25.61 36.93 2.41
CA VAL A 571 -25.43 38.22 3.10
C VAL A 571 -25.35 37.97 4.61
N GLY A 572 -24.31 38.48 5.26
CA GLY A 572 -24.02 38.24 6.68
C GLY A 572 -22.79 37.35 6.94
N SER A 573 -22.27 36.67 5.91
CA SER A 573 -21.00 35.95 6.01
C SER A 573 -19.79 36.89 6.06
N ASN A 574 -18.89 36.66 7.03
CA ASN A 574 -17.59 37.34 7.14
C ASN A 574 -16.44 36.56 6.49
N GLN A 575 -16.72 35.45 5.80
CA GLN A 575 -15.71 34.60 5.16
C GLN A 575 -15.57 34.89 3.67
N THR A 576 -14.38 34.66 3.13
CA THR A 576 -14.09 34.80 1.70
C THR A 576 -13.84 33.44 1.04
N ILE A 577 -13.99 33.38 -0.29
CA ILE A 577 -13.70 32.18 -1.08
C ILE A 577 -12.23 31.76 -0.89
N GLY A 578 -11.30 32.72 -0.83
CA GLY A 578 -9.87 32.43 -0.63
C GLY A 578 -9.55 31.76 0.70
N LYS A 579 -10.29 32.09 1.77
CA LYS A 579 -10.05 31.54 3.11
C LYS A 579 -10.81 30.25 3.40
N TRP A 580 -12.06 30.12 2.92
CA TRP A 580 -12.96 29.01 3.32
C TRP A 580 -13.67 28.33 2.15
N GLY A 581 -13.26 28.59 0.91
CA GLY A 581 -13.97 28.16 -0.30
C GLY A 581 -13.57 26.79 -0.86
N CYS A 582 -12.91 25.91 -0.10
CA CYS A 582 -12.36 24.65 -0.59
C CYS A 582 -13.41 23.75 -1.23
N LEU A 583 -14.51 23.46 -0.51
CA LEU A 583 -15.59 22.62 -1.04
C LEU A 583 -16.33 23.27 -2.22
N LEU A 584 -16.60 24.57 -2.15
CA LEU A 584 -17.18 25.34 -3.26
C LEU A 584 -16.33 25.22 -4.53
N THR A 585 -15.01 25.28 -4.37
CA THR A 585 -14.05 25.19 -5.49
C THR A 585 -14.01 23.77 -6.06
N CYS A 586 -14.04 22.73 -5.20
CA CYS A 586 -14.24 21.35 -5.65
C CYS A 586 -15.54 21.19 -6.45
N PHE A 587 -16.65 21.76 -5.99
CA PHE A 587 -17.93 21.68 -6.69
C PHE A 587 -17.94 22.42 -8.03
N ALA A 588 -17.23 23.55 -8.14
CA ALA A 588 -17.03 24.21 -9.43
C ALA A 588 -16.28 23.31 -10.42
N MET A 589 -15.22 22.63 -9.96
CA MET A 589 -14.49 21.66 -10.78
C MET A 589 -15.36 20.43 -11.14
N VAL A 590 -16.12 19.86 -10.20
CA VAL A 590 -17.06 18.76 -10.51
C VAL A 590 -18.07 19.18 -11.59
N ALA A 591 -18.69 20.36 -11.47
CA ALA A 591 -19.61 20.86 -12.49
C ALA A 591 -18.91 21.07 -13.85
N ASN A 592 -17.65 21.50 -13.85
CA ASN A 592 -16.88 21.69 -15.08
C ASN A 592 -16.51 20.36 -15.77
N ALA A 593 -16.24 19.29 -15.01
CA ALA A 593 -16.05 17.95 -15.56
C ALA A 593 -17.28 17.47 -16.38
N TYR A 594 -18.48 17.93 -16.01
CA TYR A 594 -19.73 17.66 -16.74
C TYR A 594 -20.15 18.81 -17.70
N GLY A 595 -19.25 19.74 -17.99
CA GLY A 595 -19.42 20.74 -19.06
C GLY A 595 -20.17 22.03 -18.68
N HIS A 596 -20.27 22.39 -17.40
CA HIS A 596 -20.96 23.63 -16.97
C HIS A 596 -20.13 24.93 -17.07
N GLN A 597 -18.79 24.84 -17.19
CA GLN A 597 -17.86 25.97 -17.37
C GLN A 597 -18.10 27.17 -16.41
N VAL A 598 -18.08 26.93 -15.11
CA VAL A 598 -18.33 27.90 -14.03
C VAL A 598 -17.07 28.17 -13.21
N THR A 599 -16.88 29.41 -12.76
CA THR A 599 -15.85 29.77 -11.75
C THR A 599 -16.38 29.62 -10.32
N PRO A 600 -15.52 29.49 -9.30
CA PRO A 600 -15.97 29.43 -7.89
C PRO A 600 -16.88 30.61 -7.50
N ALA A 601 -16.58 31.82 -7.98
CA ALA A 601 -17.42 32.99 -7.73
C ALA A 601 -18.81 32.90 -8.39
N GLN A 602 -18.89 32.45 -9.64
CA GLN A 602 -20.17 32.32 -10.34
C GLN A 602 -21.03 31.19 -9.74
N LEU A 603 -20.41 30.10 -9.28
CA LEU A 603 -21.11 29.02 -8.60
C LEU A 603 -21.62 29.51 -7.23
N ASN A 604 -20.81 30.25 -6.47
CA ASN A 604 -21.21 30.86 -5.21
C ASN A 604 -22.48 31.72 -5.36
N ASP A 605 -22.50 32.61 -6.36
CA ASP A 605 -23.66 33.47 -6.64
C ASP A 605 -24.91 32.64 -7.00
N SER A 606 -24.73 31.52 -7.70
CA SER A 606 -25.82 30.62 -8.07
C SER A 606 -26.35 29.85 -6.88
N MET A 607 -25.48 29.35 -6.00
CA MET A 607 -25.84 28.69 -4.75
C MET A 607 -26.56 29.65 -3.78
N VAL A 608 -26.18 30.93 -3.72
CA VAL A 608 -26.90 31.92 -2.91
C VAL A 608 -28.35 32.09 -3.39
N ARG A 609 -28.59 32.11 -4.71
CA ARG A 609 -29.94 32.26 -5.27
C ARG A 609 -30.80 31.01 -5.15
N GLN A 610 -30.19 29.83 -5.27
CA GLN A 610 -30.91 28.55 -5.35
C GLN A 610 -30.90 27.75 -4.03
N GLY A 611 -30.37 28.33 -2.96
CA GLY A 611 -30.39 27.72 -1.63
C GLY A 611 -29.33 26.63 -1.41
N GLY A 612 -28.15 26.75 -2.01
CA GLY A 612 -27.04 25.77 -1.89
C GLY A 612 -26.27 25.78 -0.56
N PHE A 613 -26.71 26.57 0.43
CA PHE A 613 -26.07 26.67 1.75
C PHE A 613 -27.05 26.27 2.86
N ILE A 614 -26.56 25.57 3.89
CA ILE A 614 -27.31 25.19 5.11
C ILE A 614 -27.48 26.40 6.03
N ASP A 615 -26.47 27.28 6.06
CA ASP A 615 -26.43 28.52 6.83
C ASP A 615 -25.84 29.66 5.97
N VAL A 616 -25.26 30.70 6.57
CA VAL A 616 -24.69 31.86 5.87
C VAL A 616 -23.53 31.49 4.93
N ASN A 617 -22.75 30.44 5.20
CA ASN A 617 -21.61 30.04 4.35
C ASN A 617 -21.31 28.53 4.32
N LEU A 618 -22.05 27.70 5.07
CA LEU A 618 -21.86 26.25 5.09
C LEU A 618 -22.53 25.60 3.87
N THR A 619 -21.73 25.02 2.97
CA THR A 619 -22.20 24.44 1.71
C THR A 619 -23.00 23.15 1.95
N LYS A 620 -24.15 22.99 1.29
CA LYS A 620 -24.93 21.74 1.31
C LYS A 620 -24.22 20.64 0.53
N TRP A 621 -24.30 19.40 0.99
CA TRP A 621 -23.71 18.26 0.27
C TRP A 621 -24.30 18.05 -1.11
N ASN A 622 -25.60 18.33 -1.28
CA ASN A 622 -26.36 18.23 -2.54
C ASN A 622 -26.44 19.55 -3.33
N ALA A 623 -25.61 20.55 -3.02
CA ALA A 623 -25.73 21.89 -3.59
C ALA A 623 -25.67 21.94 -5.14
N LEU A 624 -24.92 21.05 -5.80
CA LEU A 624 -24.91 21.02 -7.27
C LEU A 624 -26.24 20.53 -7.85
N THR A 625 -26.96 19.64 -7.15
CA THR A 625 -28.32 19.22 -7.54
C THR A 625 -29.32 20.35 -7.36
N ASP A 626 -29.13 21.20 -6.34
CA ASP A 626 -29.97 22.38 -6.15
C ASP A 626 -29.74 23.44 -7.25
N VAL A 627 -28.52 23.54 -7.80
CA VAL A 627 -28.15 24.55 -8.82
C VAL A 627 -28.37 24.08 -10.26
N TYR A 628 -28.10 22.80 -10.55
CA TYR A 628 -28.16 22.21 -11.88
C TYR A 628 -29.05 20.98 -11.88
N THR A 629 -30.10 21.01 -12.71
CA THR A 629 -31.10 19.92 -12.79
C THR A 629 -30.52 18.61 -13.29
N ASP A 630 -29.42 18.65 -14.03
CA ASP A 630 -28.77 17.47 -14.58
C ASP A 630 -27.75 16.83 -13.63
N MET A 631 -27.36 17.50 -12.54
CA MET A 631 -26.40 16.99 -11.55
C MET A 631 -27.14 16.26 -10.42
N ILE A 632 -26.80 15.01 -10.15
CA ILE A 632 -27.45 14.16 -9.15
C ILE A 632 -26.46 13.80 -8.03
N TYR A 633 -26.81 14.19 -6.80
CA TYR A 633 -26.07 13.83 -5.60
C TYR A 633 -26.10 12.32 -5.36
N GLY A 634 -24.91 11.72 -5.26
CA GLY A 634 -24.70 10.28 -5.08
C GLY A 634 -24.55 9.84 -3.62
N GLY A 635 -24.39 10.79 -2.69
CA GLY A 635 -24.16 10.49 -1.27
C GLY A 635 -22.80 10.96 -0.77
N LYS A 636 -22.58 10.79 0.54
CA LYS A 636 -21.33 11.08 1.25
C LYS A 636 -20.90 9.84 2.02
N VAL A 637 -19.65 9.43 1.86
CA VAL A 637 -19.04 8.29 2.56
C VAL A 637 -18.05 8.83 3.59
N ALA A 638 -18.05 8.28 4.81
CA ALA A 638 -17.12 8.70 5.88
C ALA A 638 -15.80 7.91 5.82
N SER A 639 -14.77 8.42 6.51
CA SER A 639 -13.46 7.76 6.64
C SER A 639 -13.61 6.31 7.08
N SER A 640 -13.17 5.40 6.22
CA SER A 640 -13.17 3.95 6.40
C SER A 640 -12.36 3.32 5.28
N PRO A 641 -11.92 2.07 5.38
CA PRO A 641 -11.34 1.36 4.23
C PRO A 641 -12.27 1.32 3.00
N GLU A 642 -13.60 1.37 3.21
CA GLU A 642 -14.60 1.43 2.13
C GLU A 642 -14.54 2.73 1.32
N VAL A 643 -14.05 3.83 1.90
CA VAL A 643 -13.96 5.11 1.18
C VAL A 643 -13.04 4.99 -0.05
N ILE A 644 -11.99 4.17 0.04
CA ILE A 644 -11.09 3.85 -1.07
C ILE A 644 -11.85 3.13 -2.17
N ARG A 645 -12.60 2.07 -1.84
CA ARG A 645 -13.40 1.32 -2.82
C ARG A 645 -14.46 2.18 -3.48
N SER A 646 -15.10 3.07 -2.73
CA SER A 646 -16.09 4.00 -3.28
C SER A 646 -15.46 5.05 -4.21
N ILE A 647 -14.29 5.58 -3.85
CA ILE A 647 -13.51 6.49 -4.71
C ILE A 647 -13.07 5.74 -5.97
N ASP A 648 -12.48 4.54 -5.83
CA ASP A 648 -12.03 3.69 -6.93
C ASP A 648 -13.17 3.37 -7.90
N ALA A 649 -14.33 2.94 -7.40
CA ALA A 649 -15.50 2.65 -8.24
C ALA A 649 -15.99 3.90 -8.99
N SER A 650 -15.95 5.07 -8.34
CA SER A 650 -16.31 6.33 -9.00
C SER A 650 -15.32 6.71 -10.10
N LEU A 651 -14.02 6.54 -9.84
CA LEU A 651 -12.95 6.82 -10.80
C LEU A 651 -12.94 5.83 -11.96
N LEU A 652 -13.28 4.56 -11.73
CA LEU A 652 -13.43 3.55 -12.79
C LEU A 652 -14.52 3.93 -13.80
N GLU A 653 -15.53 4.66 -13.36
CA GLU A 653 -16.59 5.24 -14.21
C GLU A 653 -16.23 6.64 -14.76
N GLY A 654 -15.01 7.13 -14.52
CA GLY A 654 -14.53 8.45 -14.98
C GLY A 654 -15.08 9.64 -14.19
N ARG A 655 -15.62 9.43 -12.99
CA ARG A 655 -16.30 10.47 -12.20
C ARG A 655 -15.39 11.00 -11.08
N PRO A 656 -15.06 12.31 -11.06
CA PRO A 656 -14.21 12.89 -10.01
C PRO A 656 -14.95 12.97 -8.68
N VAL A 657 -14.21 12.92 -7.57
CA VAL A 657 -14.76 12.79 -6.20
C VAL A 657 -14.22 13.88 -5.30
N ALA A 658 -15.10 14.65 -4.66
CA ALA A 658 -14.66 15.66 -3.69
C ALA A 658 -14.38 14.97 -2.35
N VAL A 659 -13.15 15.07 -1.85
CA VAL A 659 -12.66 14.37 -0.67
C VAL A 659 -12.25 15.38 0.41
N GLN A 660 -12.71 15.15 1.63
CA GLN A 660 -12.32 15.90 2.81
C GLN A 660 -11.07 15.25 3.41
N VAL A 661 -10.08 16.07 3.73
CA VAL A 661 -8.79 15.67 4.32
C VAL A 661 -8.50 16.52 5.56
N ASP A 662 -7.60 16.02 6.40
CA ASP A 662 -7.02 16.80 7.49
C ASP A 662 -5.90 17.70 6.95
N PHE A 663 -6.03 19.02 7.12
CA PHE A 663 -5.15 20.00 6.48
C PHE A 663 -3.74 20.04 7.08
N THR A 664 -3.60 19.68 8.36
CA THR A 664 -2.31 19.60 9.07
C THR A 664 -2.10 18.22 9.67
N SER A 665 -1.14 17.45 9.15
CA SER A 665 -0.89 16.05 9.55
C SER A 665 -0.43 15.84 11.00
N ASP A 666 -0.08 16.93 11.72
CA ASP A 666 0.69 16.90 12.97
C ASP A 666 -0.09 17.43 14.20
N THR A 667 -1.35 17.84 14.05
CA THR A 667 -2.18 18.31 15.17
C THR A 667 -2.95 17.17 15.85
N PRO A 668 -3.16 17.22 17.19
CA PRO A 668 -4.06 16.30 17.89
C PRO A 668 -5.47 16.33 17.27
N TYR A 669 -6.13 15.17 17.19
CA TYR A 669 -7.44 14.95 16.55
C TYR A 669 -8.59 15.87 17.02
N THR A 670 -8.38 16.71 18.04
CA THR A 670 -9.39 17.57 18.67
C THR A 670 -9.58 18.93 18.02
N ASP A 671 -8.69 19.37 17.12
CA ASP A 671 -8.66 20.78 16.67
C ASP A 671 -9.17 21.03 15.23
N ASN A 672 -9.54 19.98 14.46
CA ASN A 672 -10.32 20.04 13.20
C ASN A 672 -9.90 21.13 12.18
N ASP A 673 -8.69 21.08 11.61
CA ASP A 673 -8.35 21.87 10.41
C ASP A 673 -8.83 21.14 9.14
N GLN A 674 -10.11 21.28 8.81
CA GLN A 674 -10.76 20.52 7.74
C GLN A 674 -10.56 21.17 6.37
N HIS A 675 -10.08 20.40 5.38
CA HIS A 675 -9.90 20.87 4.01
C HIS A 675 -10.55 19.94 2.99
N TRP A 676 -10.93 20.48 1.84
CA TRP A 676 -11.54 19.71 0.75
C TRP A 676 -10.68 19.78 -0.51
N VAL A 677 -10.40 18.62 -1.09
CA VAL A 677 -9.68 18.44 -2.35
C VAL A 677 -10.53 17.65 -3.33
N LEU A 678 -10.20 17.67 -4.63
CA LEU A 678 -10.93 16.90 -5.63
C LEU A 678 -10.03 15.78 -6.16
N VAL A 679 -10.37 14.53 -5.87
CA VAL A 679 -9.73 13.37 -6.50
C VAL A 679 -10.18 13.28 -7.95
N VAL A 680 -9.20 13.28 -8.86
CA VAL A 680 -9.39 13.27 -10.31
C VAL A 680 -8.80 12.02 -10.97
N GLY A 681 -8.01 11.23 -10.24
CA GLY A 681 -7.44 9.97 -10.72
C GLY A 681 -6.77 9.17 -9.60
N LYS A 682 -6.34 7.94 -9.92
CA LYS A 682 -5.60 7.04 -9.02
C LYS A 682 -4.29 6.61 -9.68
N ASP A 683 -3.18 6.73 -8.95
CA ASP A 683 -1.84 6.37 -9.38
C ASP A 683 -1.25 5.34 -8.38
N GLY A 684 -1.34 4.05 -8.70
CA GLY A 684 -0.91 2.98 -7.78
C GLY A 684 -1.72 2.94 -6.48
N ASP A 685 -1.05 3.14 -5.34
CA ASP A 685 -1.67 3.23 -4.01
C ASP A 685 -2.00 4.67 -3.58
N ASP A 686 -1.90 5.62 -4.51
CA ASP A 686 -2.13 7.04 -4.32
C ASP A 686 -3.27 7.59 -5.19
N TYR A 687 -3.77 8.78 -4.83
CA TYR A 687 -4.73 9.54 -5.63
C TYR A 687 -4.14 10.84 -6.12
N ARG A 688 -4.45 11.15 -7.37
CA ARG A 688 -4.20 12.46 -7.95
C ARG A 688 -5.34 13.39 -7.63
N ILE A 689 -5.01 14.55 -7.07
CA ILE A 689 -5.97 15.54 -6.59
C ILE A 689 -5.77 16.90 -7.25
N ASN A 690 -6.86 17.58 -7.57
CA ASN A 690 -6.90 19.03 -7.70
C ASN A 690 -7.16 19.61 -6.30
N ASP A 691 -6.13 20.18 -5.68
CA ASP A 691 -6.22 20.81 -4.36
C ASP A 691 -6.54 22.31 -4.50
N PRO A 692 -7.72 22.78 -4.06
CA PRO A 692 -8.10 24.19 -4.09
C PRO A 692 -7.14 25.13 -3.36
N TRP A 693 -6.34 24.63 -2.41
CA TRP A 693 -5.39 25.44 -1.66
C TRP A 693 -4.12 25.78 -2.45
N LEU A 694 -3.76 24.95 -3.44
CA LEU A 694 -2.57 25.17 -4.25
C LEU A 694 -2.72 26.41 -5.13
N LEU A 695 -1.70 27.27 -5.11
CA LEU A 695 -1.60 28.42 -6.00
C LEU A 695 -0.16 28.47 -6.57
N PRO A 696 0.01 28.40 -7.91
CA PRO A 696 -1.04 28.22 -8.91
C PRO A 696 -1.76 26.88 -8.78
N ALA A 697 -2.94 26.81 -9.40
CA ALA A 697 -3.75 25.61 -9.38
C ALA A 697 -3.04 24.49 -10.15
N GLN A 698 -2.85 23.35 -9.50
CA GLN A 698 -2.18 22.19 -10.09
C GLN A 698 -2.72 20.88 -9.52
N GLU A 699 -2.50 19.78 -10.24
CA GLU A 699 -2.67 18.43 -9.69
C GLU A 699 -1.55 18.14 -8.68
N ALA A 700 -1.87 17.35 -7.66
CA ALA A 700 -0.91 16.88 -6.67
C ALA A 700 -1.23 15.47 -6.21
N SER A 701 -0.30 14.85 -5.48
CA SER A 701 -0.51 13.59 -4.80
C SER A 701 -1.29 13.81 -3.50
N LEU A 702 -2.33 12.99 -3.25
CA LEU A 702 -3.06 12.98 -2.00
C LEU A 702 -2.19 12.40 -0.87
N LYS A 703 -1.44 11.32 -1.16
CA LYS A 703 -0.57 10.63 -0.21
C LYS A 703 0.63 11.47 0.21
N GLU A 704 1.27 12.19 -0.69
CA GLU A 704 2.38 13.09 -0.36
C GLU A 704 1.90 14.29 0.46
N ARG A 705 0.70 14.84 0.15
CA ARG A 705 0.21 16.06 0.82
C ARG A 705 -0.49 15.79 2.14
N TYR A 706 -1.22 14.69 2.23
CA TYR A 706 -2.11 14.40 3.37
C TYR A 706 -1.91 13.00 3.95
N GLY A 707 -1.22 12.12 3.22
CA GLY A 707 -0.87 10.78 3.71
C GLY A 707 0.10 10.85 4.89
N ARG A 708 0.02 9.86 5.76
CA ARG A 708 0.89 9.74 6.94
C ARG A 708 1.79 8.53 6.76
N ALA A 709 3.09 8.69 6.99
CA ALA A 709 4.06 7.61 6.82
C ALA A 709 3.68 6.38 7.66
N GLY A 710 3.67 5.19 7.05
CA GLY A 710 3.27 3.94 7.69
C GLY A 710 1.77 3.81 7.99
N ARG A 711 0.93 4.74 7.54
CA ARG A 711 -0.54 4.64 7.62
C ARG A 711 -1.13 4.43 6.22
N PRO A 712 -2.23 3.65 6.10
CA PRO A 712 -2.93 3.52 4.85
C PRO A 712 -3.57 4.85 4.43
N LEU A 713 -3.60 5.13 3.13
CA LEU A 713 -4.02 6.43 2.57
C LEU A 713 -5.44 6.85 2.96
N TRP A 714 -6.33 5.89 3.24
CA TRP A 714 -7.70 6.18 3.65
C TRP A 714 -7.79 6.92 4.99
N GLU A 715 -6.77 6.80 5.86
CA GLU A 715 -6.69 7.58 7.10
C GLU A 715 -6.49 9.08 6.85
N ALA A 716 -5.95 9.45 5.69
CA ALA A 716 -5.86 10.86 5.27
C ALA A 716 -7.21 11.42 4.78
N ILE A 717 -8.18 10.55 4.51
CA ILE A 717 -9.48 10.86 3.92
C ILE A 717 -10.56 10.83 5.01
N LEU A 718 -11.04 11.99 5.42
CA LEU A 718 -12.09 12.16 6.44
C LEU A 718 -13.48 11.83 5.90
N SER A 719 -13.76 12.17 4.63
CA SER A 719 -14.98 11.78 3.92
C SER A 719 -14.91 12.04 2.42
N ALA A 720 -15.83 11.49 1.63
CA ALA A 720 -15.91 11.68 0.18
C ALA A 720 -17.35 11.98 -0.27
N ILE A 721 -17.54 12.87 -1.23
CA ILE A 721 -18.82 13.30 -1.81
C ILE A 721 -18.86 12.93 -3.29
N PHE A 722 -19.95 12.28 -3.70
CA PHE A 722 -20.12 11.73 -5.04
C PHE A 722 -21.23 12.44 -5.81
N TYR A 723 -21.00 12.65 -7.10
CA TYR A 723 -21.98 13.21 -8.03
C TYR A 723 -21.95 12.45 -9.36
N ARG A 724 -23.11 12.35 -10.00
CA ARG A 724 -23.26 11.91 -11.39
C ARG A 724 -24.06 12.95 -12.18
N SER A 725 -23.97 12.93 -13.50
CA SER A 725 -24.79 13.78 -14.38
C SER A 725 -25.66 12.95 -15.32
N THR A 726 -26.83 13.48 -15.68
CA THR A 726 -27.65 12.95 -16.78
C THR A 726 -27.04 13.20 -18.16
N ARG A 727 -25.99 14.03 -18.27
CA ARG A 727 -25.23 14.27 -19.52
C ARG A 727 -24.30 13.12 -19.92
N GLY A 728 -24.16 12.09 -19.09
CA GLY A 728 -23.18 11.01 -19.26
C GLY A 728 -21.89 11.28 -18.47
N ASN A 729 -20.93 10.34 -18.56
CA ASN A 729 -19.67 10.43 -17.83
C ASN A 729 -18.72 11.47 -18.48
N PRO A 730 -17.84 12.13 -17.69
CA PRO A 730 -16.85 13.06 -18.22
C PRO A 730 -15.93 12.39 -19.25
N ALA A 731 -15.71 13.04 -20.39
CA ALA A 731 -14.66 12.64 -21.30
C ALA A 731 -13.31 13.15 -20.75
N PRO A 732 -12.22 12.36 -20.85
CA PRO A 732 -10.90 12.85 -20.51
C PRO A 732 -10.56 14.10 -21.35
N ILE A 733 -10.06 15.14 -20.71
CA ILE A 733 -9.50 16.29 -21.39
C ILE A 733 -7.99 16.11 -21.52
N ASP A 734 -7.44 16.45 -22.69
CA ASP A 734 -6.00 16.66 -22.82
C ASP A 734 -5.64 17.88 -21.96
N ILE A 735 -5.06 17.63 -20.80
CA ILE A 735 -4.22 18.65 -20.17
C ILE A 735 -3.04 18.83 -21.12
N PRO A 736 -2.63 20.06 -21.49
CA PRO A 736 -1.45 20.26 -22.32
C PRO A 736 -0.29 19.44 -21.75
N LYS A 737 0.10 18.37 -22.45
CA LYS A 737 1.19 17.51 -22.04
C LYS A 737 2.47 18.34 -21.92
N PRO A 738 3.23 18.21 -20.82
CA PRO A 738 4.67 18.42 -20.90
C PRO A 738 5.21 17.47 -21.97
N VAL A 739 6.02 18.02 -22.87
CA VAL A 739 6.45 17.46 -24.17
C VAL A 739 6.90 15.99 -24.11
N ASP A 740 6.54 15.23 -25.16
CA ASP A 740 6.90 13.83 -25.41
C ASP A 740 8.39 13.51 -25.19
N THR A 741 8.62 12.32 -24.61
CA THR A 741 9.85 11.68 -24.12
C THR A 741 10.10 11.96 -22.62
N PRO A 742 10.18 10.93 -21.74
CA PRO A 742 10.63 11.14 -20.36
C PRO A 742 12.03 11.73 -20.41
N VAL A 743 12.13 13.02 -20.10
CA VAL A 743 13.44 13.65 -19.96
C VAL A 743 13.98 13.14 -18.63
N VAL A 744 14.95 12.23 -18.71
CA VAL A 744 15.69 11.77 -17.55
C VAL A 744 16.42 12.98 -16.97
N LEU A 745 16.11 13.30 -15.72
CA LEU A 745 16.78 14.36 -14.98
C LEU A 745 18.26 14.01 -14.87
N GLN A 746 19.13 14.90 -15.30
CA GLN A 746 20.57 14.71 -15.16
C GLN A 746 20.99 15.05 -13.73
N THR A 747 21.70 14.12 -13.10
CA THR A 747 22.12 14.20 -11.71
C THR A 747 23.57 14.70 -11.59
N GLY A 748 23.89 15.43 -10.54
CA GLY A 748 25.26 15.90 -10.34
C GLY A 748 25.65 16.22 -8.93
N ILE A 749 26.93 16.52 -8.73
CA ILE A 749 27.47 16.90 -7.42
C ILE A 749 28.54 17.98 -7.51
N ASN A 750 28.55 18.86 -6.53
CA ASN A 750 29.62 19.84 -6.35
C ASN A 750 30.87 19.19 -5.75
N VAL A 751 32.03 19.53 -6.32
CA VAL A 751 33.34 19.10 -5.84
C VAL A 751 34.25 20.30 -5.60
N ASN A 752 35.26 20.12 -4.75
CA ASN A 752 36.29 21.13 -4.51
C ASN A 752 37.68 20.57 -4.90
N PRO A 753 38.19 20.92 -6.10
CA PRO A 753 39.51 20.49 -6.56
C PRO A 753 40.70 20.92 -5.68
N ASP A 754 40.53 21.94 -4.84
CA ASP A 754 41.61 22.49 -4.00
C ASP A 754 41.64 21.86 -2.59
N ALA A 755 40.62 21.08 -2.21
CA ALA A 755 40.49 20.52 -0.87
C ALA A 755 40.74 18.99 -0.86
N PRO A 756 41.41 18.46 0.19
CA PRO A 756 41.59 17.03 0.35
C PRO A 756 40.26 16.28 0.35
N HIS A 757 40.23 15.08 -0.23
CA HIS A 757 39.07 14.18 -0.27
C HIS A 757 37.79 14.79 -0.87
N SER A 758 37.89 15.96 -1.52
CA SER A 758 36.74 16.72 -2.01
C SER A 758 36.53 16.59 -3.52
N ASN A 759 37.30 15.72 -4.17
CA ASN A 759 37.33 15.52 -5.62
C ASN A 759 37.80 14.07 -5.94
N PRO A 760 36.94 13.05 -5.78
CA PRO A 760 37.31 11.63 -5.87
C PRO A 760 37.31 11.12 -7.31
N TYR A 761 38.06 11.78 -8.21
CA TYR A 761 38.11 11.42 -9.63
C TYR A 761 38.85 10.10 -9.91
N ASP A 762 39.41 9.47 -8.88
CA ASP A 762 40.12 8.20 -8.90
C ASP A 762 39.32 7.05 -8.26
N SER A 763 38.06 7.27 -7.88
CA SER A 763 37.17 6.24 -7.32
C SER A 763 35.93 5.98 -8.18
N ASP A 764 35.31 4.82 -7.99
CA ASP A 764 34.03 4.45 -8.60
C ASP A 764 32.81 5.15 -7.94
N ASP A 765 33.04 6.06 -6.99
CA ASP A 765 31.95 6.72 -6.27
C ASP A 765 31.07 7.58 -7.18
N PHE A 766 31.58 8.08 -8.30
CA PHE A 766 30.80 8.89 -9.27
C PHE A 766 30.39 8.14 -10.54
N LYS A 767 30.69 6.84 -10.64
CA LYS A 767 30.24 6.03 -11.78
C LYS A 767 28.70 5.97 -11.79
N GLY A 768 28.09 6.47 -12.87
CA GLY A 768 26.64 6.60 -13.02
C GLY A 768 26.08 8.02 -12.81
N LEU A 769 26.89 8.96 -12.32
CA LEU A 769 26.52 10.37 -12.21
C LEU A 769 26.61 11.09 -13.57
N ASP A 770 25.79 12.11 -13.82
CA ASP A 770 25.83 12.84 -15.10
C ASP A 770 26.78 14.04 -15.06
N TRP A 771 26.84 14.80 -13.96
CA TRP A 771 27.60 16.04 -13.86
C TRP A 771 28.43 16.18 -12.58
N VAL A 772 29.63 16.73 -12.71
CA VAL A 772 30.34 17.37 -11.61
C VAL A 772 30.39 18.88 -11.83
N ARG A 773 30.44 19.64 -10.74
CA ARG A 773 30.47 21.11 -10.80
C ARG A 773 31.58 21.67 -9.91
N PHE A 774 32.41 22.56 -10.46
CA PHE A 774 33.51 23.20 -9.74
C PHE A 774 33.97 24.53 -10.37
N VAL A 775 34.57 25.40 -9.55
CA VAL A 775 35.08 26.71 -9.99
C VAL A 775 36.43 26.56 -10.66
N PHE A 776 36.60 27.19 -11.83
CA PHE A 776 37.91 27.27 -12.50
C PHE A 776 38.65 28.52 -12.05
N LYS A 777 39.73 28.32 -11.30
CA LYS A 777 40.55 29.38 -10.72
C LYS A 777 41.82 29.58 -11.56
N LEU A 778 41.90 30.73 -12.22
CA LEU A 778 43.12 31.18 -12.88
C LEU A 778 43.89 32.16 -11.97
N ASP A 779 43.20 33.14 -11.39
CA ASP A 779 43.82 34.12 -10.48
C ASP A 779 43.65 33.79 -8.99
N ALA A 780 42.56 33.13 -8.59
CA ALA A 780 42.33 32.75 -7.20
C ALA A 780 43.05 31.45 -6.78
N ARG A 781 44.12 31.06 -7.50
CA ARG A 781 44.90 29.86 -7.19
C ARG A 781 45.57 29.96 -5.82
N THR A 782 45.66 28.83 -5.13
CA THR A 782 46.30 28.69 -3.81
C THR A 782 47.79 28.99 -3.88
N VAL A 783 48.47 28.57 -4.95
CA VAL A 783 49.86 28.90 -5.21
C VAL A 783 49.95 30.27 -5.90
N VAL A 784 50.33 31.29 -5.15
CA VAL A 784 50.37 32.70 -5.61
C VAL A 784 51.21 32.90 -6.88
N ALA A 785 52.34 32.18 -7.00
CA ALA A 785 53.22 32.29 -8.16
C ALA A 785 52.63 31.74 -9.48
N GLU A 786 51.54 30.97 -9.40
CA GLU A 786 50.87 30.39 -10.58
C GLU A 786 49.65 31.19 -11.04
N ARG A 787 49.28 32.25 -10.31
CA ARG A 787 48.11 33.09 -10.64
C ARG A 787 48.29 33.74 -12.00
N GLY A 788 47.26 33.69 -12.83
CA GLY A 788 47.28 34.23 -14.19
C GLY A 788 47.99 33.35 -15.24
N ASP A 789 48.61 32.22 -14.86
CA ASP A 789 49.20 31.29 -15.85
C ASP A 789 48.21 30.18 -16.23
N LEU A 790 47.61 30.32 -17.42
CA LEU A 790 46.68 29.34 -17.97
C LEU A 790 47.28 27.93 -18.10
N ARG A 791 48.58 27.78 -18.36
CA ARG A 791 49.20 26.45 -18.45
C ARG A 791 49.22 25.75 -17.10
N LYS A 792 49.44 26.51 -16.02
CA LYS A 792 49.38 25.99 -14.65
C LYS A 792 47.96 25.64 -14.25
N ALA A 793 46.99 26.47 -14.65
CA ALA A 793 45.58 26.15 -14.47
C ALA A 793 45.20 24.85 -15.20
N PHE A 794 45.53 24.71 -16.49
CA PHE A 794 45.26 23.47 -17.24
C PHE A 794 45.95 22.24 -16.64
N ALA A 795 47.20 22.36 -16.16
CA ALA A 795 47.88 21.26 -15.50
C ALA A 795 47.14 20.72 -14.25
N GLN A 796 46.36 21.56 -13.56
CA GLN A 796 45.51 21.14 -12.45
C GLN A 796 44.18 20.52 -12.92
N TYR A 797 43.50 21.17 -13.86
CA TYR A 797 42.12 20.79 -14.22
C TYR A 797 42.04 19.71 -15.31
N ASP A 798 43.05 19.58 -16.18
CA ASP A 798 43.06 18.58 -17.26
C ASP A 798 42.91 17.15 -16.72
N PRO A 799 43.70 16.69 -15.72
CA PRO A 799 43.56 15.32 -15.20
C PRO A 799 42.17 15.04 -14.61
N ILE A 800 41.57 16.05 -13.97
CA ILE A 800 40.26 15.95 -13.31
C ILE A 800 39.16 15.78 -14.36
N ILE A 801 39.09 16.70 -15.34
CA ILE A 801 38.07 16.67 -16.40
C ILE A 801 38.23 15.40 -17.24
N HIS A 802 39.48 15.00 -17.55
CA HIS A 802 39.74 13.79 -18.31
C HIS A 802 39.34 12.51 -17.55
N ALA A 803 39.48 12.48 -16.22
CA ALA A 803 39.06 11.36 -15.40
C ALA A 803 37.52 11.24 -15.32
N TYR A 804 36.81 12.35 -15.10
CA TYR A 804 35.36 12.35 -15.11
C TYR A 804 34.78 11.93 -16.46
N ASN A 805 35.35 12.43 -17.55
CA ASN A 805 34.93 12.04 -18.89
C ASN A 805 35.08 10.53 -19.14
N ARG A 806 36.18 9.91 -18.68
CA ARG A 806 36.35 8.43 -18.76
C ARG A 806 35.32 7.64 -17.96
N LEU A 807 34.77 8.24 -16.90
CA LEU A 807 33.69 7.65 -16.09
C LEU A 807 32.30 7.90 -16.70
N GLY A 808 32.21 8.63 -17.82
CA GLY A 808 30.94 9.07 -18.40
C GLY A 808 30.32 10.29 -17.72
N VAL A 809 31.08 10.99 -16.87
CA VAL A 809 30.62 12.14 -16.07
C VAL A 809 31.07 13.45 -16.72
N LYS A 810 30.13 14.36 -16.96
CA LYS A 810 30.35 15.68 -17.58
C LYS A 810 30.80 16.72 -16.57
N SER A 811 31.38 17.83 -17.02
CA SER A 811 31.90 18.89 -16.14
C SER A 811 31.24 20.25 -16.38
N LEU A 812 30.63 20.82 -15.35
CA LEU A 812 30.14 22.20 -15.32
C LEU A 812 31.19 23.10 -14.65
N ILE A 813 31.81 23.96 -15.45
CA ILE A 813 32.88 24.87 -15.04
C ILE A 813 32.29 26.25 -14.71
N ILE A 814 32.50 26.74 -13.49
CA ILE A 814 32.09 28.11 -13.13
C ILE A 814 33.17 29.10 -13.51
N LEU A 815 32.77 30.15 -14.23
CA LEU A 815 33.57 31.30 -14.61
C LEU A 815 33.07 32.54 -13.86
N ASN A 816 33.81 33.00 -12.86
CA ASN A 816 33.38 34.07 -11.95
C ASN A 816 34.56 34.93 -11.46
N GLN A 817 34.38 35.68 -10.38
CA GLN A 817 35.41 36.51 -9.75
C GLN A 817 36.69 35.73 -9.39
N GLU A 818 36.61 34.44 -9.09
CA GLU A 818 37.76 33.62 -8.74
C GLU A 818 38.57 33.19 -9.98
N THR A 819 37.94 33.21 -11.15
CA THR A 819 38.62 32.99 -12.43
C THR A 819 39.60 34.12 -12.68
N ILE A 820 39.17 35.39 -12.62
CA ILE A 820 40.05 36.55 -12.84
C ILE A 820 40.02 37.58 -11.69
N TRP A 821 40.39 37.15 -10.49
CA TRP A 821 40.41 37.96 -9.27
C TRP A 821 41.28 39.22 -9.36
N GLY A 822 42.33 39.21 -10.18
CA GLY A 822 43.35 40.26 -10.24
C GLY A 822 42.91 41.59 -10.88
N LYS A 823 41.69 41.69 -11.41
CA LYS A 823 41.21 42.85 -12.19
C LYS A 823 39.92 43.49 -11.65
N ALA A 824 39.69 43.38 -10.35
CA ALA A 824 38.46 43.70 -9.63
C ALA A 824 37.92 45.15 -9.78
N PRO A 825 36.82 45.39 -10.53
CA PRO A 825 36.14 46.69 -10.56
C PRO A 825 35.57 47.09 -9.20
N TRP A 826 35.30 46.11 -8.33
CA TRP A 826 34.79 46.27 -6.97
C TRP A 826 35.85 46.75 -5.96
N ALA A 827 37.13 46.81 -6.34
CA ALA A 827 38.22 47.36 -5.52
C ALA A 827 38.54 48.84 -5.86
N GLY A 828 37.54 49.61 -6.31
CA GLY A 828 37.65 51.05 -6.58
C GLY A 828 37.79 51.44 -8.06
N GLY A 829 37.82 50.48 -8.99
CA GLY A 829 38.02 50.74 -10.42
C GLY A 829 36.76 51.06 -11.23
N ASN A 830 35.58 50.56 -10.82
CA ASN A 830 34.28 50.65 -11.50
C ASN A 830 34.24 50.34 -13.02
N ASP A 831 35.34 49.87 -13.62
CA ASP A 831 35.45 49.48 -15.03
C ASP A 831 34.93 48.06 -15.26
N TRP A 832 33.61 47.92 -15.21
CA TRP A 832 32.92 46.66 -15.48
C TRP A 832 32.99 46.24 -16.95
N ALA A 833 33.15 47.20 -17.86
CA ALA A 833 33.29 46.91 -19.29
C ALA A 833 34.65 46.26 -19.60
N GLY A 834 35.74 46.83 -19.08
CA GLY A 834 37.08 46.24 -19.20
C GLY A 834 37.16 44.87 -18.53
N TYR A 835 36.59 44.73 -17.33
CA TYR A 835 36.53 43.43 -16.65
C TYR A 835 35.75 42.38 -17.42
N ALA A 836 34.60 42.73 -18.00
CA ALA A 836 33.81 41.81 -18.82
C ALA A 836 34.61 41.31 -20.04
N LEU A 837 35.39 42.17 -20.69
CA LEU A 837 36.27 41.79 -21.80
C LEU A 837 37.40 40.86 -21.36
N ASP A 838 37.99 41.13 -20.19
CA ASP A 838 39.05 40.30 -19.63
C ASP A 838 38.56 38.90 -19.23
N LEU A 839 37.39 38.82 -18.58
CA LEU A 839 36.76 37.53 -18.27
C LEU A 839 36.39 36.79 -19.55
N ALA A 840 35.89 37.49 -20.56
CA ALA A 840 35.57 36.91 -21.86
C ALA A 840 36.82 36.37 -22.58
N ALA A 841 37.96 37.05 -22.48
CA ALA A 841 39.23 36.55 -23.04
C ALA A 841 39.68 35.26 -22.34
N ALA A 842 39.68 35.23 -21.00
CA ALA A 842 40.01 34.03 -20.24
C ALA A 842 39.03 32.88 -20.53
N ALA A 843 37.72 33.18 -20.58
CA ALA A 843 36.67 32.23 -20.94
C ALA A 843 36.87 31.66 -22.35
N LYS A 844 37.28 32.49 -23.32
CA LYS A 844 37.60 32.04 -24.68
C LYS A 844 38.77 31.07 -24.69
N ASP A 845 39.84 31.34 -23.95
CA ASP A 845 41.00 30.47 -23.89
C ASP A 845 40.67 29.13 -23.22
N ILE A 846 39.91 29.16 -22.12
CA ILE A 846 39.40 27.97 -21.43
C ILE A 846 38.48 27.15 -22.35
N ALA A 847 37.51 27.80 -23.00
CA ALA A 847 36.58 27.16 -23.93
C ALA A 847 37.30 26.59 -25.16
N THR A 848 38.30 27.30 -25.68
CA THR A 848 39.15 26.80 -26.76
C THR A 848 39.86 25.53 -26.36
N HIS A 849 40.44 25.47 -25.15
CA HIS A 849 41.16 24.29 -24.65
C HIS A 849 40.24 23.07 -24.49
N TYR A 850 39.02 23.27 -23.99
CA TYR A 850 38.07 22.19 -23.72
C TYR A 850 37.05 21.91 -24.84
N ARG A 851 37.07 22.64 -25.96
CA ARG A 851 36.12 22.47 -27.09
C ARG A 851 36.00 21.04 -27.62
N ARG A 852 37.05 20.22 -27.45
CA ARG A 852 37.06 18.81 -27.85
C ARG A 852 35.99 17.96 -27.14
N TYR A 853 35.54 18.40 -25.96
CA TYR A 853 34.51 17.73 -25.17
C TYR A 853 33.09 18.17 -25.51
N LYS A 854 32.90 19.15 -26.39
CA LYS A 854 31.57 19.57 -26.89
C LYS A 854 30.59 19.82 -25.75
N ASP A 855 29.49 19.08 -25.68
CA ASP A 855 28.42 19.17 -24.69
C ASP A 855 28.70 18.39 -23.39
N GLU A 856 29.89 17.80 -23.25
CA GLU A 856 30.37 17.16 -22.02
C GLU A 856 31.10 18.14 -21.10
N VAL A 857 31.38 19.37 -21.57
CA VAL A 857 31.86 20.49 -20.75
C VAL A 857 30.92 21.68 -20.93
N ALA A 858 30.36 22.16 -19.82
CA ALA A 858 29.47 23.31 -19.76
C ALA A 858 30.12 24.46 -18.97
N TYR A 859 29.63 25.68 -19.18
CA TYR A 859 30.11 26.87 -18.46
C TYR A 859 28.98 27.61 -17.76
N GLN A 860 29.15 27.87 -16.46
CA GLN A 860 28.29 28.76 -15.68
C GLN A 860 28.92 30.15 -15.61
N ILE A 861 28.22 31.17 -16.12
CA ILE A 861 28.69 32.55 -16.12
C ILE A 861 28.19 33.23 -14.85
N TRP A 862 29.13 33.39 -13.92
CA TRP A 862 28.98 33.81 -12.53
C TRP A 862 28.29 32.79 -11.61
N ASN A 863 28.43 33.02 -10.31
CA ASN A 863 27.74 32.26 -9.27
C ASN A 863 27.17 33.24 -8.23
N GLU A 864 25.90 33.13 -7.86
CA GLU A 864 25.25 33.95 -6.82
C GLU A 864 25.42 35.48 -6.96
N GLY A 865 25.56 35.97 -8.20
CA GLY A 865 25.80 37.39 -8.47
C GLY A 865 24.61 38.31 -8.21
N ASP A 866 23.45 37.73 -7.92
CA ASP A 866 22.18 38.42 -7.68
C ASP A 866 21.94 38.72 -6.20
N LYS A 867 22.79 38.21 -5.29
CA LYS A 867 22.63 38.36 -3.85
C LYS A 867 23.58 39.41 -3.27
N GLU A 868 23.02 40.51 -2.76
CA GLU A 868 23.78 41.52 -2.04
C GLU A 868 24.35 40.97 -0.71
N HIS A 869 25.50 41.50 -0.28
CA HIS A 869 26.18 41.11 0.96
C HIS A 869 26.53 39.61 1.08
N ASN A 870 26.74 38.94 -0.05
CA ASN A 870 27.15 37.54 -0.07
C ASN A 870 28.67 37.40 0.18
N PRO A 871 29.12 36.68 1.23
CA PRO A 871 30.54 36.46 1.47
C PRO A 871 31.21 35.54 0.43
N ALA A 872 30.43 34.71 -0.28
CA ALA A 872 30.94 33.75 -1.25
C ALA A 872 31.03 34.30 -2.67
N SER A 873 30.36 35.43 -2.97
CA SER A 873 30.33 35.99 -4.32
C SER A 873 30.22 37.51 -4.34
N VAL A 874 30.81 38.12 -5.37
CA VAL A 874 30.66 39.55 -5.62
C VAL A 874 29.30 39.79 -6.28
N TYR A 875 28.51 40.68 -5.65
CA TYR A 875 27.23 41.13 -6.18
C TYR A 875 27.41 41.96 -7.47
N LEU A 876 26.58 41.67 -8.46
CA LEU A 876 26.52 42.37 -9.74
C LEU A 876 25.18 43.08 -9.87
N LYS A 877 25.20 44.36 -10.21
CA LYS A 877 24.00 45.05 -10.68
C LYS A 877 23.56 44.46 -12.04
N PRO A 878 22.27 44.52 -12.40
CA PRO A 878 21.78 43.96 -13.67
C PRO A 878 22.55 44.45 -14.90
N GLU A 879 22.95 45.72 -14.95
CA GLU A 879 23.70 46.30 -16.07
C GLU A 879 25.13 45.76 -16.14
N GLN A 880 25.74 45.45 -14.99
CA GLN A 880 27.09 44.87 -14.90
C GLN A 880 27.07 43.40 -15.32
N MET A 881 26.05 42.66 -14.86
CA MET A 881 25.81 41.29 -15.29
C MET A 881 25.55 41.20 -16.80
N ALA A 882 24.79 42.14 -17.36
CA ALA A 882 24.55 42.23 -18.81
C ALA A 882 25.85 42.38 -19.63
N LEU A 883 26.79 43.22 -19.17
CA LEU A 883 28.11 43.35 -19.80
C LEU A 883 28.88 42.02 -19.77
N ILE A 884 28.94 41.39 -18.59
CA ILE A 884 29.66 40.13 -18.38
C ILE A 884 29.08 39.00 -19.22
N VAL A 885 27.78 38.72 -19.09
CA VAL A 885 27.15 37.60 -19.80
C VAL A 885 27.25 37.78 -21.31
N THR A 886 27.05 38.99 -21.83
CA THR A 886 27.13 39.25 -23.27
C THR A 886 28.54 39.00 -23.80
N ALA A 887 29.56 39.53 -23.13
CA ALA A 887 30.95 39.37 -23.56
C ALA A 887 31.40 37.90 -23.46
N VAL A 888 31.14 37.24 -22.32
CA VAL A 888 31.58 35.86 -22.07
C VAL A 888 30.83 34.88 -22.98
N ALA A 889 29.51 34.99 -23.12
CA ALA A 889 28.74 34.11 -23.98
C ALA A 889 29.19 34.23 -25.44
N THR A 890 29.39 35.47 -25.94
CA THR A 890 29.91 35.72 -27.30
C THR A 890 31.27 35.06 -27.50
N ALA A 891 32.17 35.22 -26.52
CA ALA A 891 33.51 34.65 -26.57
C ALA A 891 33.51 33.12 -26.59
N VAL A 892 32.76 32.48 -25.69
CA VAL A 892 32.65 31.01 -25.62
C VAL A 892 32.00 30.46 -26.89
N ARG A 893 30.87 31.04 -27.34
CA ARG A 893 30.17 30.61 -28.57
C ARG A 893 31.05 30.70 -29.82
N SER A 894 31.99 31.65 -29.87
CA SER A 894 32.90 31.80 -31.02
C SER A 894 33.88 30.63 -31.20
N VAL A 895 34.12 29.83 -30.16
CA VAL A 895 35.13 28.74 -30.16
C VAL A 895 34.59 27.37 -29.74
N ALA A 896 33.49 27.34 -28.98
CA ALA A 896 32.82 26.15 -28.48
C ALA A 896 31.30 26.32 -28.57
N PRO A 897 30.72 26.39 -29.78
CA PRO A 897 29.28 26.61 -29.96
C PRO A 897 28.42 25.48 -29.36
N GLU A 898 28.96 24.26 -29.28
CA GLU A 898 28.28 23.07 -28.73
C GLU A 898 28.24 23.03 -27.18
N ALA A 899 29.02 23.84 -26.47
CA ALA A 899 29.13 23.78 -25.01
C ALA A 899 27.93 24.46 -24.32
N PRO A 900 27.22 23.82 -23.37
CA PRO A 900 26.11 24.47 -22.67
C PRO A 900 26.58 25.71 -21.90
N LEU A 901 25.82 26.80 -22.01
CA LEU A 901 26.03 28.04 -21.26
C LEU A 901 24.91 28.26 -20.26
N ILE A 902 25.28 28.39 -18.99
CA ILE A 902 24.37 28.56 -17.87
C ILE A 902 24.57 29.95 -17.29
N PHE A 903 23.49 30.72 -17.17
CA PHE A 903 23.52 32.04 -16.55
C PHE A 903 23.44 31.92 -15.03
N ASN A 904 24.49 32.39 -14.36
CA ASN A 904 24.57 32.56 -12.92
C ASN A 904 24.24 31.27 -12.12
N GLY A 905 24.26 31.39 -10.80
CA GLY A 905 23.58 30.49 -9.88
C GLY A 905 22.72 31.36 -8.98
N MET A 906 21.47 31.59 -9.35
CA MET A 906 20.62 32.60 -8.69
C MET A 906 20.37 32.21 -7.24
N ALA A 907 20.81 33.04 -6.30
CA ALA A 907 20.74 32.78 -4.86
C ALA A 907 19.67 33.63 -4.15
N THR A 908 18.92 34.44 -4.90
CA THR A 908 17.72 35.14 -4.43
C THR A 908 16.44 34.37 -4.76
N GLY A 909 15.35 34.71 -4.07
CA GLY A 909 14.04 34.12 -4.30
C GLY A 909 13.51 34.30 -5.72
N PRO A 910 12.49 33.52 -6.12
CA PRO A 910 12.05 33.45 -7.51
C PRO A 910 11.53 34.77 -8.08
N GLU A 911 10.84 35.59 -7.27
CA GLU A 911 10.37 36.92 -7.69
C GLU A 911 11.54 37.90 -7.86
N ALA A 912 12.52 37.87 -6.95
CA ALA A 912 13.70 38.70 -7.01
C ALA A 912 14.57 38.30 -8.22
N THR A 913 14.72 36.99 -8.46
CA THR A 913 15.35 36.42 -9.65
C THR A 913 14.67 36.90 -10.93
N ALA A 914 13.35 36.81 -11.02
CA ALA A 914 12.61 37.29 -12.20
C ALA A 914 12.76 38.80 -12.41
N ALA A 915 12.67 39.60 -11.34
CA ALA A 915 12.86 41.05 -11.41
C ALA A 915 14.29 41.43 -11.82
N TYR A 916 15.29 40.68 -11.34
CA TYR A 916 16.69 40.86 -11.71
C TYR A 916 16.90 40.52 -13.19
N LEU A 917 16.45 39.35 -13.64
CA LEU A 917 16.59 38.88 -15.02
C LEU A 917 15.94 39.81 -16.03
N LYS A 918 14.73 40.32 -15.78
CA LYS A 918 14.06 41.29 -16.67
C LYS A 918 14.87 42.59 -16.86
N LYS A 919 15.58 43.02 -15.81
CA LYS A 919 16.49 44.18 -15.91
C LYS A 919 17.74 43.83 -16.71
N VAL A 920 18.28 42.63 -16.53
CA VAL A 920 19.39 42.12 -17.35
C VAL A 920 18.99 42.03 -18.82
N GLU A 921 17.81 41.48 -19.15
CA GLU A 921 17.28 41.43 -20.53
C GLU A 921 17.17 42.82 -21.15
N THR A 922 16.66 43.79 -20.38
CA THR A 922 16.57 45.19 -20.83
C THR A 922 17.96 45.75 -21.15
N ALA A 923 18.96 45.47 -20.30
CA ALA A 923 20.33 45.94 -20.48
C ALA A 923 21.08 45.21 -21.61
N VAL A 924 20.78 43.92 -21.86
CA VAL A 924 21.30 43.14 -23.00
C VAL A 924 20.62 43.55 -24.31
N GLY A 925 19.39 44.06 -24.26
CA GLY A 925 18.59 44.42 -25.43
C GLY A 925 17.77 43.26 -26.00
N GLY A 926 17.46 42.24 -25.18
CA GLY A 926 16.70 41.06 -25.58
C GLY A 926 16.91 39.87 -24.66
N LYS A 927 16.66 38.65 -25.16
CA LYS A 927 16.89 37.41 -24.42
C LYS A 927 18.38 37.28 -24.05
N ILE A 928 18.66 36.91 -22.81
CA ILE A 928 20.02 36.68 -22.32
C ILE A 928 20.67 35.55 -23.15
N PRO A 929 21.90 35.70 -23.65
CA PRO A 929 22.52 34.79 -24.61
C PRO A 929 23.08 33.51 -23.95
N VAL A 930 22.23 32.76 -23.25
CA VAL A 930 22.57 31.49 -22.58
C VAL A 930 21.53 30.42 -22.89
N ASP A 931 21.87 29.17 -22.60
CA ASP A 931 20.97 28.03 -22.80
C ASP A 931 20.05 27.81 -21.61
N ALA A 932 20.51 28.07 -20.39
CA ALA A 932 19.72 27.91 -19.18
C ALA A 932 20.09 28.92 -18.08
N ILE A 933 19.19 29.08 -17.11
CA ILE A 933 19.42 29.86 -15.89
C ILE A 933 19.75 28.89 -14.74
N GLY A 934 20.87 29.09 -14.06
CA GLY A 934 21.22 28.35 -12.85
C GLY A 934 20.49 28.90 -11.64
N ILE A 935 19.98 28.06 -10.75
CA ILE A 935 19.26 28.46 -9.53
C ILE A 935 19.74 27.67 -8.31
N HIS A 936 19.77 28.33 -7.15
CA HIS A 936 20.27 27.78 -5.89
C HIS A 936 19.19 27.77 -4.78
N PRO A 937 18.28 26.80 -4.79
CA PRO A 937 17.39 26.54 -3.66
C PRO A 937 18.17 25.94 -2.47
N TYR A 938 18.71 26.79 -1.58
CA TYR A 938 19.35 26.32 -0.35
C TYR A 938 18.39 26.16 0.81
N THR A 939 18.69 25.18 1.64
CA THR A 939 18.15 25.08 2.99
C THR A 939 19.24 24.91 4.03
N ARG A 940 18.96 25.39 5.24
CA ARG A 940 19.74 25.03 6.44
C ARG A 940 19.25 23.75 7.10
N TRP A 941 18.04 23.31 6.77
CA TRP A 941 17.36 22.18 7.40
C TRP A 941 16.77 21.26 6.34
N ALA A 942 16.87 19.95 6.52
CA ALA A 942 16.17 19.00 5.66
C ALA A 942 14.65 19.25 5.76
N THR A 943 13.99 19.55 4.64
CA THR A 943 12.54 19.81 4.59
C THR A 943 11.84 18.74 3.76
N LYS A 944 10.55 18.48 4.01
CA LYS A 944 9.75 17.54 3.21
C LYS A 944 8.93 18.28 2.15
N ALA A 945 8.45 17.56 1.14
CA ALA A 945 7.55 18.10 0.12
C ALA A 945 6.39 18.88 0.78
N PRO A 946 6.09 20.12 0.33
CA PRO A 946 6.46 20.73 -0.96
C PRO A 946 7.84 21.43 -1.01
N PHE A 947 8.76 21.15 -0.07
CA PHE A 947 10.11 21.72 0.03
C PHE A 947 10.06 23.25 0.15
N ASP A 948 9.55 23.71 1.29
CA ASP A 948 9.54 25.13 1.64
C ASP A 948 10.90 25.58 2.17
N TRP A 949 11.54 26.51 1.47
CA TRP A 949 12.83 27.10 1.86
C TRP A 949 12.69 28.46 2.54
N GLY A 950 11.50 28.74 3.06
CA GLY A 950 11.20 29.88 3.91
C GLY A 950 10.81 31.13 3.13
N GLN A 951 10.72 32.26 3.86
CA GLN A 951 10.01 33.48 3.46
C GLN A 951 10.42 34.10 2.12
N HIS A 952 11.61 33.79 1.60
CA HIS A 952 12.12 34.40 0.37
C HIS A 952 12.05 33.50 -0.85
N TYR A 953 12.18 32.18 -0.70
CA TYR A 953 12.18 31.25 -1.84
C TYR A 953 10.86 30.48 -1.96
N GLY A 954 10.12 30.33 -0.85
CA GLY A 954 8.88 29.57 -0.80
C GLY A 954 9.10 28.10 -1.12
N THR A 955 8.06 27.46 -1.67
CA THR A 955 8.14 26.06 -2.12
C THR A 955 8.75 25.95 -3.53
N LEU A 956 9.35 24.80 -3.84
CA LEU A 956 9.92 24.52 -5.16
C LEU A 956 8.90 24.71 -6.29
N ALA A 957 7.66 24.24 -6.09
CA ALA A 957 6.59 24.42 -7.07
C ALA A 957 6.28 25.91 -7.30
N GLN A 958 6.08 26.69 -6.23
CA GLN A 958 5.82 28.12 -6.32
C GLN A 958 6.94 28.87 -7.06
N ALA A 959 8.20 28.51 -6.79
CA ALA A 959 9.33 29.10 -7.47
C ALA A 959 9.29 28.83 -8.98
N PHE A 960 9.00 27.58 -9.39
CA PHE A 960 8.86 27.24 -10.79
C PHE A 960 7.66 27.91 -11.46
N ASP A 961 6.59 28.16 -10.73
CA ASP A 961 5.43 28.84 -11.28
C ASP A 961 5.67 30.33 -11.52
N VAL A 962 6.44 30.97 -10.64
CA VAL A 962 6.95 32.31 -10.89
C VAL A 962 7.85 32.29 -12.13
N TYR A 963 8.74 31.32 -12.28
CA TYR A 963 9.61 31.23 -13.46
C TYR A 963 8.83 31.00 -14.76
N ARG A 964 7.85 30.08 -14.77
CA ARG A 964 6.98 29.85 -15.94
C ARG A 964 6.20 31.11 -16.33
N ARG A 965 5.71 31.85 -15.34
CA ARG A 965 4.90 33.07 -15.56
C ARG A 965 5.75 34.26 -16.00
N GLU A 966 6.84 34.51 -15.29
CA GLU A 966 7.61 35.75 -15.41
C GLU A 966 8.78 35.65 -16.39
N LEU A 967 9.25 34.43 -16.69
CA LEU A 967 10.40 34.14 -17.54
C LEU A 967 10.08 33.08 -18.61
N PRO A 968 8.98 33.23 -19.37
CA PRO A 968 8.60 32.25 -20.40
C PRO A 968 9.69 32.17 -21.48
N GLY A 969 10.22 30.96 -21.70
CA GLY A 969 11.24 30.71 -22.72
C GLY A 969 12.67 30.51 -22.21
N TYR A 970 12.88 30.52 -20.89
CA TYR A 970 14.10 29.99 -20.28
C TYR A 970 13.90 28.58 -19.74
N THR A 971 14.95 27.77 -19.84
CA THR A 971 15.10 26.51 -19.10
C THR A 971 16.00 26.73 -17.90
N PHE A 972 15.87 25.89 -16.88
CA PHE A 972 16.56 26.06 -15.61
C PHE A 972 17.45 24.86 -15.29
N TRP A 973 18.57 25.13 -14.60
CA TRP A 973 19.43 24.13 -13.99
C TRP A 973 19.44 24.39 -12.49
N ILE A 974 19.13 23.40 -11.67
CA ILE A 974 19.43 23.47 -10.24
C ILE A 974 20.92 23.17 -10.11
N THR A 975 21.73 24.22 -10.05
CA THR A 975 23.19 24.09 -10.03
C THR A 975 23.74 23.87 -8.63
N GLU A 976 22.98 24.17 -7.59
CA GLU A 976 23.29 23.83 -6.20
C GLU A 976 21.99 23.61 -5.41
N ILE A 977 21.82 22.45 -4.78
CA ILE A 977 20.77 22.16 -3.80
C ILE A 977 21.29 21.22 -2.72
N GLY A 978 20.93 21.44 -1.46
CA GLY A 978 21.37 20.58 -0.36
C GLY A 978 21.16 21.23 1.00
N VAL A 979 21.67 20.57 2.04
CA VAL A 979 21.66 21.07 3.42
C VAL A 979 23.08 21.51 3.78
N ALA A 980 23.26 22.79 4.09
CA ALA A 980 24.57 23.35 4.42
C ALA A 980 24.53 24.22 5.67
N ASP A 981 25.58 24.15 6.48
CA ASP A 981 25.74 24.95 7.70
C ASP A 981 27.22 25.35 7.89
N ASP A 982 27.44 26.54 8.44
CA ASP A 982 28.79 27.00 8.81
C ASP A 982 29.36 26.15 9.98
N SER A 983 28.49 25.51 10.76
CA SER A 983 28.83 24.57 11.83
C SER A 983 28.79 23.11 11.37
N GLU A 984 29.51 22.23 12.08
CA GLU A 984 29.49 20.79 11.79
C GLU A 984 28.09 20.19 11.97
N ILE A 985 27.61 19.47 10.94
CA ILE A 985 26.34 18.74 10.98
C ILE A 985 26.61 17.33 11.53
N GLY A 986 26.04 17.05 12.70
CA GLY A 986 26.25 15.79 13.41
C GLY A 986 25.46 14.58 12.83
N PRO A 987 25.87 13.33 13.15
CA PRO A 987 25.25 12.11 12.63
C PRO A 987 23.74 11.97 12.88
N GLN A 988 23.23 12.59 13.94
CA GLN A 988 21.81 12.58 14.29
C GLN A 988 20.90 13.18 13.19
N PHE A 989 21.44 13.99 12.28
CA PHE A 989 20.68 14.60 11.18
C PHE A 989 20.86 13.87 9.83
N TYR A 990 21.75 12.87 9.77
CA TYR A 990 22.10 12.24 8.50
C TYR A 990 20.94 11.46 7.87
N GLY A 991 20.10 10.83 8.70
CA GLY A 991 18.89 10.16 8.22
C GLY A 991 17.95 11.12 7.48
N GLU A 992 17.66 12.27 8.08
CA GLU A 992 16.78 13.29 7.48
C GLU A 992 17.36 13.88 6.20
N ILE A 993 18.69 14.11 6.16
CA ILE A 993 19.38 14.61 4.96
C ILE A 993 19.34 13.57 3.83
N GLY A 994 19.50 12.29 4.15
CA GLY A 994 19.39 11.18 3.20
C GLY A 994 18.01 11.08 2.58
N GLU A 995 16.94 11.18 3.39
CA GLU A 995 15.56 11.21 2.87
C GLU A 995 15.29 12.45 2.03
N TYR A 996 15.69 13.64 2.50
CA TYR A 996 15.53 14.89 1.76
C TYR A 996 16.17 14.84 0.37
N MET A 997 17.37 14.25 0.27
CA MET A 997 18.04 14.06 -1.01
C MET A 997 17.17 13.22 -1.96
N LYS A 998 16.70 12.05 -1.52
CA LYS A 998 15.86 11.17 -2.36
C LYS A 998 14.57 11.86 -2.80
N ASP A 999 13.89 12.51 -1.86
CA ASP A 999 12.59 13.15 -2.09
C ASP A 999 12.70 14.30 -3.11
N VAL A 1000 13.74 15.14 -3.02
CA VAL A 1000 13.97 16.25 -3.96
C VAL A 1000 14.25 15.74 -5.36
N TYR A 1001 15.12 14.75 -5.51
CA TYR A 1001 15.45 14.18 -6.83
C TYR A 1001 14.22 13.56 -7.48
N LYS A 1002 13.46 12.75 -6.73
CA LYS A 1002 12.22 12.14 -7.21
C LYS A 1002 11.20 13.21 -7.63
N HIS A 1003 11.00 14.23 -6.80
CA HIS A 1003 10.03 15.28 -7.09
C HIS A 1003 10.36 16.08 -8.36
N VAL A 1004 11.63 16.44 -8.57
CA VAL A 1004 12.03 17.16 -9.79
C VAL A 1004 11.91 16.25 -11.02
N GLN A 1005 12.34 14.99 -10.93
CA GLN A 1005 12.22 14.00 -11.99
C GLN A 1005 10.77 13.81 -12.43
N ASP A 1006 9.85 13.68 -11.48
CA ASP A 1006 8.46 13.35 -11.73
C ASP A 1006 7.63 14.56 -12.20
N ARG A 1007 8.01 15.79 -11.79
CA ARG A 1007 7.11 16.97 -11.90
C ARG A 1007 7.68 18.20 -12.60
N HIS A 1008 9.00 18.28 -12.76
CA HIS A 1008 9.66 19.51 -13.20
C HIS A 1008 10.71 19.30 -14.30
N THR A 1009 10.78 18.12 -14.92
CA THR A 1009 11.72 17.84 -16.02
C THR A 1009 11.40 18.60 -17.30
N ASP A 1010 10.21 19.19 -17.42
CA ASP A 1010 9.85 20.16 -18.46
C ASP A 1010 10.69 21.44 -18.34
N LEU A 1011 10.96 21.89 -17.12
CA LEU A 1011 11.60 23.16 -16.80
C LEU A 1011 13.05 23.01 -16.35
N VAL A 1012 13.35 21.94 -15.61
CA VAL A 1012 14.66 21.63 -15.02
C VAL A 1012 15.24 20.37 -15.62
N LYS A 1013 16.38 20.52 -16.29
CA LYS A 1013 17.06 19.39 -16.96
C LYS A 1013 18.18 18.77 -16.12
N ASN A 1014 18.71 19.56 -15.17
CA ASN A 1014 19.89 19.22 -14.40
C ASN A 1014 19.68 19.59 -12.94
N LEU A 1015 20.06 18.68 -12.03
CA LEU A 1015 20.03 18.88 -10.59
C LEU A 1015 21.36 18.44 -10.00
N ILE A 1016 22.05 19.38 -9.36
CA ILE A 1016 23.39 19.20 -8.81
C ILE A 1016 23.36 19.40 -7.28
N TRP A 1017 23.71 18.34 -6.54
CA TRP A 1017 23.76 18.36 -5.09
C TRP A 1017 24.95 19.17 -4.56
N PHE A 1018 24.71 19.98 -3.53
CA PHE A 1018 25.70 20.84 -2.93
C PHE A 1018 26.57 20.09 -1.92
N GLY A 1019 27.66 19.51 -2.42
CA GLY A 1019 28.85 19.17 -1.64
C GLY A 1019 29.16 17.69 -1.58
N TRP A 1020 30.27 17.28 -2.20
CA TRP A 1020 30.82 15.94 -1.96
C TRP A 1020 31.39 15.79 -0.55
N SER A 1021 32.19 16.77 -0.08
CA SER A 1021 32.86 16.73 1.22
C SER A 1021 32.49 17.90 2.11
N ASP A 1022 32.58 17.71 3.43
CA ASP A 1022 32.37 18.74 4.45
C ASP A 1022 33.33 19.94 4.38
N TRP A 1023 34.36 19.89 3.53
CA TRP A 1023 35.10 21.09 3.14
C TRP A 1023 34.23 22.12 2.41
N MET A 1024 33.07 21.71 1.90
CA MET A 1024 32.08 22.55 1.24
C MET A 1024 30.96 22.91 2.23
N ARG A 1025 31.29 23.73 3.23
CA ARG A 1025 30.34 24.26 4.23
C ARG A 1025 29.55 23.16 4.96
N ASN A 1026 30.26 22.11 5.38
CA ASN A 1026 29.73 20.94 6.10
C ASN A 1026 28.54 20.23 5.40
N ALA A 1027 28.38 20.44 4.09
CA ALA A 1027 27.29 19.90 3.28
C ALA A 1027 27.62 18.54 2.63
N GLY A 1028 28.75 17.93 3.02
CA GLY A 1028 29.32 16.79 2.32
C GLY A 1028 28.48 15.52 2.42
N VAL A 1029 28.52 14.71 1.36
CA VAL A 1029 28.20 13.27 1.37
C VAL A 1029 29.25 12.48 2.17
N VAL A 1030 30.50 12.97 2.19
CA VAL A 1030 31.60 12.48 3.02
C VAL A 1030 32.10 13.57 3.98
N LYS A 1031 32.76 13.13 5.06
CA LYS A 1031 33.42 14.01 6.03
C LYS A 1031 34.71 14.62 5.45
N LYS A 1032 35.34 15.54 6.19
CA LYS A 1032 36.59 16.21 5.77
C LYS A 1032 37.78 15.26 5.58
N ASP A 1033 37.76 14.13 6.27
CA ASP A 1033 38.76 13.05 6.18
C ASP A 1033 38.43 12.00 5.10
N GLY A 1034 37.32 12.17 4.38
CA GLY A 1034 36.85 11.24 3.35
C GLY A 1034 35.97 10.10 3.87
N ALA A 1035 35.68 10.02 5.17
CA ALA A 1035 34.78 9.01 5.70
C ALA A 1035 33.34 9.22 5.20
N ARG A 1036 32.70 8.15 4.72
CA ARG A 1036 31.32 8.19 4.23
C ARG A 1036 30.35 8.49 5.38
N LYS A 1037 29.42 9.43 5.17
CA LYS A 1037 28.36 9.68 6.15
C LYS A 1037 27.29 8.60 6.04
N GLU A 1038 26.93 8.00 7.16
CA GLU A 1038 25.80 7.08 7.27
C GLU A 1038 24.53 7.75 6.73
N HIS A 1039 23.61 6.98 6.13
CA HIS A 1039 22.37 7.45 5.47
C HIS A 1039 22.54 8.39 4.25
N VAL A 1040 23.41 9.41 4.31
CA VAL A 1040 23.62 10.38 3.22
C VAL A 1040 24.35 9.74 2.04
N TYR A 1041 25.42 8.97 2.29
CA TYR A 1041 26.15 8.28 1.22
C TYR A 1041 25.30 7.21 0.52
N PRO A 1042 24.56 6.33 1.22
CA PRO A 1042 23.59 5.43 0.59
C PRO A 1042 22.51 6.15 -0.22
N ALA A 1043 21.97 7.26 0.27
CA ALA A 1043 20.98 8.06 -0.49
C ALA A 1043 21.58 8.61 -1.79
N PHE A 1044 22.79 9.17 -1.73
CA PHE A 1044 23.53 9.61 -2.92
C PHE A 1044 23.75 8.46 -3.91
N ARG A 1045 24.11 7.27 -3.42
CA ARG A 1045 24.26 6.05 -4.24
C ARG A 1045 22.96 5.68 -4.95
N ALA A 1046 21.82 5.75 -4.26
CA ALA A 1046 20.51 5.44 -4.85
C ALA A 1046 20.14 6.43 -5.95
N VAL A 1047 20.32 7.74 -5.71
CA VAL A 1047 20.11 8.80 -6.72
C VAL A 1047 20.99 8.57 -7.94
N ARG A 1048 22.30 8.40 -7.72
CA ARG A 1048 23.29 8.19 -8.77
C ARG A 1048 23.00 6.94 -9.60
N ASN A 1049 22.54 5.86 -8.97
CA ASN A 1049 22.21 4.61 -9.65
C ASN A 1049 20.83 4.62 -10.30
N ARG A 1050 20.04 5.69 -10.11
CA ARG A 1050 18.64 5.80 -10.57
C ARG A 1050 17.74 4.71 -10.00
N GLU A 1051 17.89 4.44 -8.70
CA GLU A 1051 17.14 3.42 -7.94
C GLU A 1051 15.87 4.00 -7.25
N LEU A 1052 15.47 5.24 -7.59
CA LEU A 1052 14.37 6.00 -6.94
C LEU A 1052 13.09 6.12 -7.77
#